data_AF-A0A9E3R1L1-F1
#
_entry.id   AF-A0A9E3R1L1-F1
#
_cell.length_a   1.000
_cell.length_b   1.000
_cell.length_c   1.000
_cell.angle_alpha   90.00
_cell.angle_beta   90.00
_cell.angle_gamma   90.00
#
_symmetry.space_group_name_H-M   'P 1'
#
loop_
_entity.id
_entity.type
_entity.pdbx_description
1 polymer ?
#
loop_
_entity_poly.entity_id
_entity_poly.type
_entity_poly.pdbx_seq_one_letter_code
_entity_poly.pdbx_strand_id
1 'polypeptide(L)'
;MDPYTSPPVRGFELLRKVADGSAVEAFLARPDGSSSSVVLEVSRDEVTRDIELYGRVLDSAVALHQYSHPNLLARRAPGCGPDGRVYVATEPVGLSLAEVIGQRRFSAEQAVQIVGPLCEALAYLHERGVVHGNLAPRNVFFTDYPASLTPKLLDTGLLLFRNTRSLKTPSAAILVPPEYLSPERIKGIRAERPADVYGLGVLLHQLLLGSAPFSGTDTTATRQLHITAPIPVLPDGFRALQPVLSRCLQKDPAQRYASALEVKRALELALTAPLPRRDAVETMEIDVDDLAGAPIVVGQLEPSEDTVALRKRGKAPQAPALATLGSYQLLRPIGEGGMGRVFLARHAKLGREVAIKVLKPAFAKDPVHVRRFLHEAQAVNRVRHPNIVEIFDLVETPDESGAVYCVMELLAGKTLKGVAAEKPLTIARSMKIVMQAAAALGAAHRVGVVHRDVKPDNIFVVEQAAGRELVKVIDFGIARLRDVDDTSFATKVGEVVGTPAYMAPEQALPGPTDERVDVYALGTVLYLLLDGKLPFETSSPEQMLIAKVTGKPRALGAFTAGGEPIPPELRAVVNRCLKREPKARYQSMLELESALAAVGTPREERWAPRWAMTAGAGAVVLAAALFGWWSQGPASAPATAPAAPAATVEAAPVVAAEEVARPADGQAQVQIEAINVLGGSEPGQR
;
A
#
# COMPACT_ATOMS: atom_id res chain seq x y z
N MET A 1 38.91 36.13 2.23
CA MET A 1 39.01 35.79 0.80
C MET A 1 37.71 35.09 0.44
N ASP A 2 36.90 35.75 -0.36
CA ASP A 2 35.54 35.32 -0.73
C ASP A 2 35.65 34.26 -1.85
N PRO A 3 35.13 33.02 -1.70
CA PRO A 3 35.45 31.90 -2.60
C PRO A 3 34.80 31.95 -3.99
N TYR A 4 34.34 33.12 -4.47
CA TYR A 4 33.56 33.24 -5.70
C TYR A 4 34.17 34.18 -6.76
N THR A 5 35.48 34.41 -6.76
CA THR A 5 36.16 35.21 -7.79
C THR A 5 36.47 34.38 -9.05
N SER A 6 35.44 34.20 -9.89
CA SER A 6 35.41 33.91 -11.35
C SER A 6 36.08 32.65 -11.96
N PRO A 7 35.44 31.99 -12.96
CA PRO A 7 33.99 31.77 -13.10
C PRO A 7 33.64 30.33 -13.56
N PRO A 8 32.43 29.82 -13.30
CA PRO A 8 31.80 28.91 -14.23
C PRO A 8 30.98 29.80 -15.19
N VAL A 9 31.42 29.94 -16.44
CA VAL A 9 30.82 30.77 -17.53
C VAL A 9 31.32 32.23 -17.63
N ARG A 10 32.03 32.53 -18.73
CA ARG A 10 32.48 33.88 -19.14
C ARG A 10 31.29 34.72 -19.64
N GLY A 11 31.20 36.00 -19.27
CA GLY A 11 30.08 36.88 -19.66
C GLY A 11 29.05 37.17 -18.56
N PHE A 12 29.27 36.65 -17.34
CA PHE A 12 28.40 36.85 -16.19
C PHE A 12 29.21 37.11 -14.91
N GLU A 13 28.81 38.13 -14.15
CA GLU A 13 29.22 38.37 -12.78
C GLU A 13 28.31 37.57 -11.83
N LEU A 14 28.86 36.60 -11.09
CA LEU A 14 28.08 35.85 -10.10
C LEU A 14 27.86 36.71 -8.85
N LEU A 15 26.59 36.88 -8.44
CA LEU A 15 26.22 37.68 -7.27
C LEU A 15 26.04 36.81 -6.02
N ARG A 16 25.24 35.74 -6.12
CA ARG A 16 25.03 34.77 -5.02
C ARG A 16 24.51 33.43 -5.52
N LYS A 17 24.74 32.36 -4.77
CA LYS A 17 24.14 31.04 -5.05
C LYS A 17 22.66 31.03 -4.66
N VAL A 18 21.80 30.51 -5.53
CA VAL A 18 20.33 30.43 -5.35
C VAL A 18 19.87 29.00 -5.08
N ALA A 19 20.49 28.02 -5.74
CA ALA A 19 20.25 26.60 -5.50
C ALA A 19 21.50 25.76 -5.76
N ASP A 20 21.56 24.59 -5.12
CA ASP A 20 22.63 23.63 -5.28
C ASP A 20 22.06 22.24 -5.59
N GLY A 21 22.50 21.66 -6.70
CA GLY A 21 22.07 20.35 -7.19
C GLY A 21 23.26 19.43 -7.46
N SER A 22 22.97 18.13 -7.56
CA SER A 22 23.99 17.08 -7.74
C SER A 22 24.77 17.18 -9.06
N ALA A 23 24.22 17.85 -10.07
CA ALA A 23 24.82 17.97 -11.39
C ALA A 23 24.73 19.39 -11.98
N VAL A 24 23.96 20.30 -11.38
CA VAL A 24 23.82 21.70 -11.81
C VAL A 24 23.76 22.58 -10.57
N GLU A 25 24.33 23.78 -10.67
CA GLU A 25 24.31 24.82 -9.66
C GLU A 25 23.58 26.05 -10.21
N ALA A 26 22.77 26.72 -9.38
CA ALA A 26 22.05 27.93 -9.79
C ALA A 26 22.55 29.14 -9.03
N PHE A 27 22.79 30.23 -9.75
CA PHE A 27 23.31 31.49 -9.24
C PHE A 27 22.42 32.65 -9.68
N LEU A 28 22.25 33.64 -8.81
CA LEU A 28 21.87 34.97 -9.25
C LEU A 28 23.13 35.59 -9.84
N ALA A 29 23.05 36.02 -11.09
CA ALA A 29 24.18 36.56 -11.83
C ALA A 29 23.77 37.83 -12.58
N ARG A 30 24.73 38.65 -12.94
CA ARG A 30 24.54 39.83 -13.78
C ARG A 30 25.30 39.61 -15.09
N PRO A 31 24.64 39.61 -16.26
CA PRO A 31 25.34 39.55 -17.53
C PRO A 31 26.24 40.78 -17.69
N ASP A 32 27.42 40.61 -18.28
CA ASP A 32 28.36 41.71 -18.53
C ASP A 32 27.68 42.80 -19.36
N GLY A 33 27.77 44.06 -18.91
CA GLY A 33 27.13 45.20 -19.57
C GLY A 33 25.62 45.33 -19.38
N SER A 34 24.98 44.46 -18.58
CA SER A 34 23.56 44.57 -18.19
C SER A 34 23.43 45.13 -16.78
N SER A 35 22.46 46.02 -16.55
CA SER A 35 22.06 46.45 -15.21
C SER A 35 21.14 45.45 -14.50
N SER A 36 20.50 44.55 -15.26
CA SER A 36 19.53 43.59 -14.74
C SER A 36 20.18 42.25 -14.42
N SER A 37 19.78 41.65 -13.31
CA SER A 37 20.20 40.31 -12.89
C SER A 37 19.39 39.22 -13.59
N VAL A 38 19.95 38.02 -13.66
CA VAL A 38 19.30 36.80 -14.14
C VAL A 38 19.59 35.67 -13.15
N VAL A 39 18.76 34.64 -13.15
CA VAL A 39 19.16 33.33 -12.59
C VAL A 39 19.90 32.55 -13.67
N LEU A 40 21.13 32.15 -13.37
CA LEU A 40 22.05 31.38 -14.21
C LEU A 40 22.23 29.99 -13.60
N GLU A 41 21.81 28.95 -14.33
CA GLU A 41 22.06 27.56 -13.98
C GLU A 41 23.26 27.03 -14.78
N VAL A 42 24.23 26.40 -14.12
CA VAL A 42 25.45 25.89 -14.74
C VAL A 42 25.67 24.43 -14.34
N SER A 43 25.89 23.54 -15.31
CA SER A 43 26.25 22.13 -15.06
C SER A 43 27.55 22.03 -14.29
N ARG A 44 27.77 21.08 -13.39
CA ARG A 44 29.04 20.90 -12.66
C ARG A 44 30.17 20.36 -13.55
N ASP A 45 31.42 20.49 -13.11
CA ASP A 45 32.59 20.00 -13.86
C ASP A 45 32.58 18.48 -14.07
N GLU A 46 32.00 17.72 -13.14
CA GLU A 46 31.92 16.26 -13.27
C GLU A 46 30.99 15.83 -14.41
N VAL A 47 30.03 16.69 -14.76
CA VAL A 47 29.09 16.45 -15.86
C VAL A 47 29.81 16.47 -17.20
N THR A 48 30.77 17.37 -17.40
CA THR A 48 31.48 17.50 -18.69
C THR A 48 32.40 16.31 -18.97
N ARG A 49 32.70 15.49 -17.95
CA ARG A 49 33.57 14.31 -18.06
C ARG A 49 32.82 13.01 -18.37
N ASP A 50 31.50 12.98 -18.18
CA ASP A 50 30.64 11.84 -18.46
C ASP A 50 29.73 12.18 -19.65
N ILE A 51 30.01 11.62 -20.82
CA ILE A 51 29.31 11.95 -22.07
C ILE A 51 27.80 11.62 -22.02
N GLU A 52 27.41 10.56 -21.30
CA GLU A 52 26.00 10.19 -21.15
C GLU A 52 25.28 11.12 -20.18
N LEU A 53 25.95 11.51 -19.09
CA LEU A 53 25.43 12.52 -18.18
C LEU A 53 25.31 13.88 -18.88
N TYR A 54 26.35 14.31 -19.59
CA TYR A 54 26.39 15.55 -20.36
C TYR A 54 25.25 15.63 -21.39
N GLY A 55 25.04 14.59 -22.18
CA GLY A 55 23.94 14.51 -23.14
C GLY A 55 22.57 14.69 -22.46
N ARG A 56 22.35 14.01 -21.33
CA ARG A 56 21.11 14.16 -20.55
C ARG A 56 20.90 15.56 -19.98
N VAL A 57 21.99 16.23 -19.58
CA VAL A 57 21.94 17.63 -19.11
C VAL A 57 21.50 18.54 -20.23
N LEU A 58 22.11 18.39 -21.40
CA LEU A 58 21.80 19.21 -22.56
C LEU A 58 20.35 18.98 -23.04
N ASP A 59 19.93 17.72 -23.19
CA ASP A 59 18.56 17.37 -23.58
C ASP A 59 17.52 17.95 -22.63
N SER A 60 17.81 17.89 -21.33
CA SER A 60 16.88 18.43 -20.34
C SER A 60 16.88 19.95 -20.29
N ALA A 61 18.02 20.61 -20.54
CA ALA A 61 18.10 22.06 -20.68
C ALA A 61 17.28 22.55 -21.89
N VAL A 62 17.32 21.81 -23.00
CA VAL A 62 16.51 22.07 -24.19
C VAL A 62 15.02 21.81 -23.93
N ALA A 63 14.67 20.71 -23.24
CA ALA A 63 13.29 20.42 -22.88
C ALA A 63 12.70 21.49 -21.95
N LEU A 64 13.51 22.01 -21.02
CA LEU A 64 13.12 23.08 -20.10
C LEU A 64 12.79 24.40 -20.81
N HIS A 65 13.50 24.73 -21.88
CA HIS A 65 13.23 25.90 -22.72
C HIS A 65 11.83 25.85 -23.36
N GLN A 66 11.19 24.68 -23.44
CA GLN A 66 9.86 24.53 -24.04
C GLN A 66 8.71 24.90 -23.08
N TYR A 67 8.96 25.05 -21.78
CA TYR A 67 7.93 25.47 -20.84
C TYR A 67 7.73 26.99 -20.92
N SER A 68 6.54 27.41 -21.34
CA SER A 68 6.16 28.81 -21.41
C SER A 68 4.86 29.06 -20.65
N HIS A 69 4.94 29.88 -19.61
CA HIS A 69 3.79 30.31 -18.81
C HIS A 69 4.06 31.72 -18.27
N PRO A 70 3.07 32.64 -18.24
CA PRO A 70 3.28 34.04 -17.81
C PRO A 70 3.85 34.17 -16.38
N ASN A 71 3.55 33.21 -15.52
CA ASN A 71 4.01 33.14 -14.12
C ASN A 71 5.16 32.16 -13.88
N LEU A 72 5.79 31.65 -14.93
CA LEU A 72 7.07 30.96 -14.83
C LEU A 72 8.18 31.86 -15.35
N LEU A 73 9.35 31.79 -14.73
CA LEU A 73 10.51 32.53 -15.19
C LEU A 73 10.98 31.95 -16.53
N ALA A 74 10.94 32.74 -17.59
CA ALA A 74 11.32 32.28 -18.91
C ALA A 74 12.82 31.94 -18.96
N ARG A 75 13.17 30.82 -19.58
CA ARG A 75 14.55 30.39 -19.80
C ARG A 75 14.98 30.75 -21.20
N ARG A 76 16.22 31.22 -21.34
CA ARG A 76 16.88 31.43 -22.64
C ARG A 76 17.42 30.10 -23.16
N ALA A 77 17.76 30.05 -24.44
CA ALA A 77 18.39 28.89 -25.04
C ALA A 77 19.67 28.50 -24.26
N PRO A 78 19.94 27.20 -24.07
CA PRO A 78 21.15 26.75 -23.39
C PRO A 78 22.40 27.18 -24.16
N GLY A 79 23.41 27.63 -23.42
CA GLY A 79 24.73 27.94 -23.93
C GLY A 79 25.78 26.96 -23.42
N CYS A 80 26.98 27.03 -24.00
CA CYS A 80 28.14 26.29 -23.54
C CYS A 80 29.24 27.29 -23.16
N GLY A 81 29.79 27.13 -21.95
CA GLY A 81 30.93 27.90 -21.48
C GLY A 81 32.23 27.49 -22.18
N PRO A 82 33.28 28.32 -22.13
CA PRO A 82 34.58 28.00 -22.72
C PRO A 82 35.28 26.78 -22.07
N ASP A 83 34.84 26.39 -20.88
CA ASP A 83 35.21 25.19 -20.12
C ASP A 83 34.39 23.95 -20.51
N GLY A 84 33.48 24.07 -21.47
CA GLY A 84 32.58 23.01 -21.91
C GLY A 84 31.36 22.80 -21.02
N ARG A 85 31.14 23.62 -19.99
CA ARG A 85 29.97 23.47 -19.09
C ARG A 85 28.71 24.03 -19.77
N VAL A 86 27.60 23.30 -19.69
CA VAL A 86 26.30 23.76 -20.17
C VAL A 86 25.74 24.77 -19.17
N TYR A 87 25.20 25.88 -19.66
CA TYR A 87 24.48 26.84 -18.83
C TYR A 87 23.15 27.27 -19.43
N VAL A 88 22.22 27.65 -18.57
CA VAL A 88 20.91 28.22 -18.92
C VAL A 88 20.71 29.48 -18.11
N ALA A 89 20.53 30.61 -18.80
CA ALA A 89 20.15 31.87 -18.17
C ALA A 89 18.65 32.09 -18.31
N THR A 90 18.06 32.79 -17.35
CA THR A 90 16.64 33.18 -17.37
C THR A 90 16.46 34.57 -17.96
N GLU A 91 15.21 35.00 -18.13
CA GLU A 91 14.88 36.41 -18.36
C GLU A 91 15.37 37.30 -17.19
N PRO A 92 15.55 38.61 -17.41
CA PRO A 92 15.87 39.55 -16.35
C PRO A 92 14.91 39.44 -15.15
N VAL A 93 15.48 39.40 -13.95
CA VAL A 93 14.74 39.31 -12.68
C VAL A 93 14.94 40.55 -11.83
N GLY A 94 13.88 40.98 -11.15
CA GLY A 94 13.96 41.98 -10.09
C GLY A 94 14.15 41.33 -8.72
N LEU A 95 13.44 41.83 -7.71
CA LEU A 95 13.54 41.30 -6.34
C LEU A 95 12.85 39.94 -6.20
N SER A 96 13.44 39.09 -5.36
CA SER A 96 12.79 37.86 -4.89
C SER A 96 11.73 38.18 -3.82
N LEU A 97 10.75 37.30 -3.68
CA LEU A 97 9.72 37.43 -2.66
C LEU A 97 10.32 37.38 -1.25
N ALA A 98 11.43 36.66 -1.04
CA ALA A 98 12.16 36.67 0.23
C ALA A 98 12.62 38.08 0.61
N GLU A 99 13.16 38.85 -0.34
CA GLU A 99 13.62 40.23 -0.12
C GLU A 99 12.44 41.16 0.15
N VAL A 100 11.34 41.01 -0.59
CA VAL A 100 10.16 41.85 -0.41
C VAL A 100 9.45 41.60 0.93
N ILE A 101 9.34 40.35 1.39
CA ILE A 101 8.77 40.01 2.72
C ILE A 101 9.61 40.63 3.86
N GLY A 102 10.93 40.77 3.67
CA GLY A 102 11.80 41.44 4.63
C GLY A 102 11.60 42.97 4.68
N GLN A 103 11.07 43.58 3.63
CA GLN A 103 10.91 45.03 3.51
C GLN A 103 9.51 45.51 3.91
N ARG A 104 8.48 44.69 3.73
CA ARG A 104 7.08 45.08 3.99
C ARG A 104 6.18 43.92 4.38
N ARG A 105 5.00 44.25 4.90
CA ARG A 105 3.88 43.32 5.12
C ARG A 105 2.88 43.40 3.98
N PHE A 106 2.09 42.34 3.80
CA PHE A 106 1.07 42.23 2.75
C PHE A 106 -0.33 42.17 3.36
N SER A 107 -1.31 42.76 2.67
CA SER A 107 -2.73 42.53 3.00
C SER A 107 -3.18 41.15 2.54
N ALA A 108 -4.38 40.72 2.96
CA ALA A 108 -4.98 39.46 2.51
C ALA A 108 -5.13 39.43 0.98
N GLU A 109 -5.58 40.54 0.40
CA GLU A 109 -5.80 40.71 -1.04
C GLU A 109 -4.48 40.63 -1.79
N GLN A 110 -3.44 41.29 -1.30
CA GLN A 110 -2.11 41.24 -1.91
C GLN A 110 -1.48 39.84 -1.80
N ALA A 111 -1.67 39.15 -0.67
CA ALA A 111 -1.21 37.77 -0.52
C ALA A 111 -1.90 36.85 -1.54
N VAL A 112 -3.21 37.00 -1.75
CA VAL A 112 -3.95 36.25 -2.79
C VAL A 112 -3.52 36.65 -4.21
N GLN A 113 -3.25 37.93 -4.47
CA GLN A 113 -2.74 38.42 -5.75
C GLN A 113 -1.37 37.81 -6.11
N ILE A 114 -0.57 37.43 -5.09
CA ILE A 114 0.70 36.72 -5.28
C ILE A 114 0.47 35.20 -5.38
N VAL A 115 -0.30 34.60 -4.47
CA VAL A 115 -0.47 33.13 -4.44
C VAL A 115 -1.30 32.61 -5.62
N GLY A 116 -2.27 33.38 -6.10
CA GLY A 116 -3.14 33.01 -7.23
C GLY A 116 -2.36 32.67 -8.51
N PRO A 117 -1.52 33.57 -9.04
CA PRO A 117 -0.72 33.28 -10.23
C PRO A 117 0.32 32.16 -10.02
N LEU A 118 0.83 31.97 -8.80
CA LEU A 118 1.67 30.81 -8.47
C LEU A 118 0.89 29.50 -8.59
N CYS A 119 -0.40 29.49 -8.22
CA CYS A 119 -1.26 28.33 -8.40
C CYS A 119 -1.45 27.98 -9.89
N GLU A 120 -1.57 28.99 -10.76
CA GLU A 120 -1.68 28.81 -12.21
C GLU A 120 -0.39 28.21 -12.80
N ALA A 121 0.76 28.75 -12.42
CA ALA A 121 2.06 28.20 -12.80
C ALA A 121 2.23 26.73 -12.37
N LEU A 122 1.86 26.40 -11.13
CA LEU A 122 1.95 25.04 -10.62
C LEU A 122 0.97 24.10 -11.32
N ALA A 123 -0.26 24.53 -11.61
CA ALA A 123 -1.22 23.74 -12.37
C ALA A 123 -0.68 23.43 -13.79
N TYR A 124 -0.12 24.43 -14.47
CA TYR A 124 0.51 24.27 -15.78
C TYR A 124 1.64 23.22 -15.78
N LEU A 125 2.49 23.25 -14.75
CA LEU A 125 3.55 22.25 -14.55
C LEU A 125 2.97 20.86 -14.25
N HIS A 126 1.97 20.78 -13.38
CA HIS A 126 1.35 19.53 -12.94
C HIS A 126 0.67 18.79 -14.09
N GLU A 127 -0.02 19.51 -14.99
CA GLU A 127 -0.62 18.96 -16.22
C GLU A 127 0.42 18.27 -17.11
N ARG A 128 1.66 18.75 -17.09
CA ARG A 128 2.81 18.20 -17.84
C ARG A 128 3.61 17.17 -17.03
N GLY A 129 3.08 16.72 -15.90
CA GLY A 129 3.70 15.70 -15.04
C GLY A 129 4.87 16.22 -14.21
N VAL A 130 5.08 17.53 -14.17
CA VAL A 130 6.16 18.17 -13.41
C VAL A 130 5.64 18.54 -12.02
N VAL A 131 6.40 18.21 -10.97
CA VAL A 131 6.16 18.68 -9.59
C VAL A 131 7.32 19.57 -9.21
N HIS A 132 7.03 20.79 -8.77
CA HIS A 132 8.05 21.82 -8.50
C HIS A 132 8.95 21.41 -7.33
N GLY A 133 8.35 21.07 -6.17
CA GLY A 133 9.06 20.46 -5.05
C GLY A 133 10.05 21.39 -4.33
N ASN A 134 10.00 22.70 -4.52
CA ASN A 134 10.81 23.66 -3.76
C ASN A 134 10.14 25.03 -3.69
N LEU A 135 8.85 25.07 -3.35
CA LEU A 135 8.13 26.34 -3.30
C LEU A 135 8.54 27.12 -2.04
N ALA A 136 9.36 28.14 -2.23
CA ALA A 136 9.88 29.01 -1.18
C ALA A 136 10.06 30.44 -1.71
N PRO A 137 10.02 31.47 -0.85
CA PRO A 137 10.09 32.87 -1.27
C PRO A 137 11.31 33.22 -2.13
N ARG A 138 12.46 32.56 -1.91
CA ARG A 138 13.68 32.80 -2.71
C ARG A 138 13.58 32.35 -4.18
N ASN A 139 12.61 31.49 -4.49
CA ASN A 139 12.36 30.97 -5.84
C ASN A 139 11.21 31.72 -6.55
N VAL A 140 10.64 32.74 -5.91
CA VAL A 140 9.58 33.57 -6.50
C VAL A 140 10.17 34.95 -6.74
N PHE A 141 10.08 35.45 -7.97
CA PHE A 141 10.64 36.74 -8.37
C PHE A 141 9.55 37.68 -8.90
N PHE A 142 9.80 38.97 -8.77
CA PHE A 142 9.01 40.01 -9.39
C PHE A 142 9.87 40.71 -10.45
N THR A 143 9.42 40.74 -11.70
CA THR A 143 10.16 41.39 -12.79
C THR A 143 10.01 42.90 -12.79
N ASP A 144 8.91 43.43 -12.23
CA ASP A 144 8.55 44.84 -12.29
C ASP A 144 8.09 45.39 -10.92
N TYR A 145 8.81 45.02 -9.85
CA TYR A 145 8.55 45.53 -8.50
C TYR A 145 9.13 46.94 -8.31
N PRO A 146 8.44 47.88 -7.63
CA PRO A 146 7.17 47.73 -6.89
C PRO A 146 5.90 47.98 -7.71
N ALA A 147 6.01 48.28 -9.01
CA ALA A 147 4.88 48.62 -9.87
C ALA A 147 3.87 47.46 -10.01
N SER A 148 4.35 46.21 -9.96
CA SER A 148 3.55 45.00 -10.06
C SER A 148 3.92 43.96 -9.00
N LEU A 149 2.89 43.28 -8.48
CA LEU A 149 3.02 42.11 -7.61
C LEU A 149 2.80 40.79 -8.34
N THR A 150 2.82 40.79 -9.67
CA THR A 150 2.70 39.55 -10.45
C THR A 150 3.97 38.72 -10.26
N PRO A 151 3.88 37.53 -9.64
CA PRO A 151 5.05 36.72 -9.41
C PRO A 151 5.39 35.89 -10.64
N LYS A 152 6.69 35.62 -10.77
CA LYS A 152 7.23 34.57 -11.62
C LYS A 152 7.97 33.55 -10.78
N LEU A 153 7.53 32.30 -10.86
CA LEU A 153 8.16 31.18 -10.18
C LEU A 153 9.37 30.72 -11.00
N LEU A 154 10.54 30.72 -10.38
CA LEU A 154 11.70 29.99 -10.89
C LEU A 154 11.37 28.51 -10.76
N ASP A 155 11.26 27.79 -11.88
CA ASP A 155 10.85 26.38 -11.91
C ASP A 155 11.96 25.43 -11.44
N THR A 156 12.50 25.62 -10.23
CA THR A 156 13.63 24.83 -9.67
C THR A 156 13.37 23.34 -9.47
N GLY A 157 12.32 22.77 -10.07
CA GLY A 157 12.26 21.34 -10.28
C GLY A 157 13.52 20.92 -11.01
N LEU A 158 14.33 20.07 -10.37
CA LEU A 158 15.47 19.31 -10.90
C LEU A 158 15.08 18.46 -12.14
N LEU A 159 14.47 19.08 -13.15
CA LEU A 159 14.00 18.48 -14.39
C LEU A 159 15.17 17.99 -15.22
N LEU A 160 16.36 18.56 -15.01
CA LEU A 160 17.58 18.00 -15.53
C LEU A 160 17.87 16.56 -15.06
N PHE A 161 17.34 16.11 -13.92
CA PHE A 161 17.85 14.90 -13.29
C PHE A 161 16.84 13.96 -12.61
N ARG A 162 15.52 14.14 -12.80
CA ARG A 162 14.55 13.12 -12.29
C ARG A 162 14.59 11.79 -13.06
N ASN A 163 15.33 11.69 -14.17
CA ASN A 163 15.39 10.49 -15.02
C ASN A 163 16.73 9.71 -15.00
N THR A 164 17.71 10.10 -14.18
CA THR A 164 18.96 9.34 -14.09
C THR A 164 18.84 8.21 -13.06
N ARG A 165 18.34 7.04 -13.51
CA ARG A 165 18.28 5.77 -12.75
C ARG A 165 19.63 5.26 -12.18
N SER A 166 20.74 6.00 -12.32
CA SER A 166 22.10 5.46 -12.22
C SER A 166 23.09 6.19 -11.32
N LEU A 167 22.70 7.22 -10.56
CA LEU A 167 23.61 7.80 -9.58
C LEU A 167 23.37 7.17 -8.21
N LYS A 168 24.17 6.15 -7.91
CA LYS A 168 24.39 5.61 -6.56
C LYS A 168 25.06 6.69 -5.72
N THR A 169 24.28 7.64 -5.20
CA THR A 169 24.75 8.54 -4.14
C THR A 169 23.69 8.61 -3.06
N PRO A 170 24.05 8.33 -1.79
CA PRO A 170 23.14 8.48 -0.68
C PRO A 170 22.86 9.97 -0.46
N SER A 171 21.59 10.32 -0.26
CA SER A 171 21.11 11.66 0.08
C SER A 171 21.42 12.74 -0.97
N ALA A 172 20.52 12.89 -1.95
CA ALA A 172 20.30 14.23 -2.50
C ALA A 172 19.78 15.08 -1.34
N ALA A 173 20.67 15.77 -0.63
CA ALA A 173 20.30 16.81 0.32
C ALA A 173 19.59 17.89 -0.48
N ILE A 174 18.27 17.75 -0.66
CA ILE A 174 17.49 18.75 -1.33
C ILE A 174 17.58 19.99 -0.45
N LEU A 175 18.24 21.03 -0.93
CA LEU A 175 18.43 22.33 -0.28
C LEU A 175 17.11 23.13 -0.26
N VAL A 176 16.01 22.47 0.12
CA VAL A 176 14.78 23.14 0.54
C VAL A 176 14.97 23.47 2.01
N PRO A 177 14.91 24.76 2.39
CA PRO A 177 14.95 25.16 3.77
C PRO A 177 13.87 24.40 4.54
N PRO A 178 14.20 23.93 5.75
CA PRO A 178 13.35 23.02 6.49
C PRO A 178 11.94 23.56 6.73
N GLU A 179 11.77 24.89 6.73
CA GLU A 179 10.51 25.61 6.93
C GLU A 179 9.50 25.43 5.78
N TYR A 180 9.94 24.93 4.61
CA TYR A 180 9.09 24.72 3.42
C TYR A 180 9.03 23.24 3.01
N LEU A 181 9.58 22.34 3.82
CA LEU A 181 9.50 20.91 3.56
C LEU A 181 8.09 20.40 3.90
N SER A 182 7.48 19.69 2.96
CA SER A 182 6.24 18.99 3.25
C SER A 182 6.50 17.74 4.11
N PRO A 183 5.55 17.33 4.97
CA PRO A 183 5.71 16.20 5.90
C PRO A 183 6.16 14.90 5.22
N GLU A 184 5.62 14.60 4.04
CA GLU A 184 5.98 13.44 3.25
C GLU A 184 7.45 13.47 2.80
N ARG A 185 7.99 14.64 2.45
CA ARG A 185 9.40 14.77 2.05
C ARG A 185 10.35 14.64 3.22
N ILE A 186 9.96 15.11 4.40
CA ILE A 186 10.72 14.92 5.64
C ILE A 186 10.81 13.42 5.97
N LYS A 187 9.74 12.67 5.70
CA LYS A 187 9.68 11.21 5.82
C LYS A 187 10.39 10.46 4.68
N GLY A 188 11.10 11.16 3.79
CA GLY A 188 11.81 10.56 2.65
C GLY A 188 10.90 10.09 1.51
N ILE A 189 9.60 10.40 1.55
CA ILE A 189 8.66 10.09 0.47
C ILE A 189 8.88 11.08 -0.67
N ARG A 190 8.86 10.58 -1.90
CA ARG A 190 9.01 11.42 -3.11
C ARG A 190 7.90 12.47 -3.16
N ALA A 191 8.30 13.72 -3.45
CA ALA A 191 7.36 14.82 -3.63
C ALA A 191 6.47 14.60 -4.86
N GLU A 192 5.16 14.63 -4.62
CA GLU A 192 4.09 14.62 -5.63
C GLU A 192 3.33 15.96 -5.64
N ARG A 193 2.31 16.12 -6.49
CA ARG A 193 1.54 17.36 -6.63
C ARG A 193 1.05 17.97 -5.29
N PRO A 194 0.57 17.19 -4.30
CA PRO A 194 0.15 17.74 -3.01
C PRO A 194 1.27 18.39 -2.19
N ALA A 195 2.54 18.10 -2.48
CA ALA A 195 3.68 18.73 -1.81
C ALA A 195 3.77 20.22 -2.18
N ASP A 196 3.46 20.57 -3.43
CA ASP A 196 3.42 21.97 -3.87
C ASP A 196 2.22 22.70 -3.24
N VAL A 197 1.09 22.01 -3.05
CA VAL A 197 -0.09 22.55 -2.32
C VAL A 197 0.26 22.86 -0.87
N TYR A 198 1.07 22.02 -0.22
CA TYR A 198 1.57 22.31 1.13
C TYR A 198 2.49 23.53 1.15
N GLY A 199 3.42 23.59 0.19
CA GLY A 199 4.29 24.75 0.01
C GLY A 199 3.50 26.05 -0.18
N LEU A 200 2.39 26.01 -0.92
CA LEU A 200 1.50 27.18 -1.09
C LEU A 200 0.91 27.63 0.25
N GLY A 201 0.51 26.69 1.13
CA GLY A 201 0.04 27.00 2.48
C GLY A 201 1.11 27.64 3.37
N VAL A 202 2.34 27.11 3.32
CA VAL A 202 3.48 27.68 4.05
C VAL A 202 3.78 29.10 3.56
N LEU A 203 3.79 29.29 2.24
CA LEU A 203 4.04 30.60 1.62
C LEU A 203 2.93 31.60 1.94
N LEU A 204 1.67 31.17 1.90
CA LEU A 204 0.52 31.99 2.26
C LEU A 204 0.62 32.47 3.71
N HIS A 205 0.92 31.56 4.65
CA HIS A 205 1.10 31.93 6.05
C HIS A 205 2.20 32.98 6.22
N GLN A 206 3.33 32.81 5.55
CA GLN A 206 4.45 33.75 5.63
C GLN A 206 4.14 35.11 5.00
N LEU A 207 3.38 35.16 3.90
CA LEU A 207 2.93 36.42 3.33
C LEU A 207 2.04 37.20 4.31
N LEU A 208 1.16 36.49 5.02
CA LEU A 208 0.21 37.09 5.96
C LEU A 208 0.88 37.54 7.27
N LEU A 209 1.73 36.69 7.86
CA LEU A 209 2.28 36.91 9.21
C LEU A 209 3.77 37.28 9.23
N GLY A 210 4.46 37.19 8.10
CA GLY A 210 5.87 37.51 7.98
C GLY A 210 6.83 36.38 8.33
N SER A 211 6.33 35.25 8.84
CA SER A 211 7.13 34.08 9.22
C SER A 211 6.48 32.79 8.73
N ALA A 212 7.29 31.74 8.51
CA ALA A 212 6.78 30.41 8.22
C ALA A 212 5.94 29.86 9.40
N PRO A 213 4.96 28.98 9.16
CA PRO A 213 4.08 28.42 10.19
C PRO A 213 4.81 27.50 11.17
N PHE A 214 5.91 26.89 10.74
CA PHE A 214 6.68 25.93 11.51
C PHE A 214 8.16 26.32 11.43
N SER A 215 8.72 26.74 12.56
CA SER A 215 10.14 27.07 12.70
C SER A 215 10.57 26.68 14.10
N GLY A 216 11.59 25.82 14.19
CA GLY A 216 12.16 25.33 15.44
C GLY A 216 13.56 25.90 15.69
N THR A 217 14.14 25.56 16.83
CA THR A 217 15.51 25.99 17.22
C THR A 217 16.60 25.42 16.31
N ASP A 218 16.31 24.30 15.64
CA ASP A 218 17.19 23.68 14.66
C ASP A 218 16.40 23.01 13.52
N THR A 219 17.13 22.46 12.55
CA THR A 219 16.58 21.77 11.37
C THR A 219 15.70 20.57 11.74
N THR A 220 16.07 19.80 12.76
CA THR A 220 15.36 18.59 13.18
C THR A 220 14.06 18.95 13.89
N ALA A 221 14.10 19.93 14.79
CA ALA A 221 12.94 20.49 15.45
C ALA A 221 11.96 21.08 14.43
N THR A 222 12.44 21.86 13.46
CA THR A 222 11.62 22.41 12.38
C THR A 222 10.93 21.30 11.58
N ARG A 223 11.69 20.26 11.21
CA ARG A 223 11.13 19.08 10.51
C ARG A 223 10.07 18.35 11.34
N GLN A 224 10.29 18.21 12.65
CA GLN A 224 9.33 17.57 13.53
C GLN A 224 8.03 18.38 13.63
N LEU A 225 8.12 19.71 13.74
CA LEU A 225 6.95 20.60 13.76
C LEU A 225 6.11 20.47 12.49
N HIS A 226 6.75 20.36 11.33
CA HIS A 226 6.02 20.08 10.09
C HIS A 226 5.21 18.78 10.16
N ILE A 227 5.65 17.77 10.91
CA ILE A 227 4.95 16.48 11.06
C ILE A 227 3.87 16.53 12.15
N THR A 228 4.16 17.07 13.33
CA THR A 228 3.32 16.91 14.53
C THR A 228 2.61 18.17 14.99
N ALA A 229 3.14 19.36 14.67
CA ALA A 229 2.58 20.60 15.22
C ALA A 229 1.18 20.89 14.63
N PRO A 230 0.24 21.39 15.45
CA PRO A 230 -1.07 21.78 14.98
C PRO A 230 -0.96 22.91 13.95
N ILE A 231 -1.97 23.01 13.08
CA ILE A 231 -2.04 24.09 12.09
C ILE A 231 -2.26 25.42 12.83
N PRO A 232 -1.47 26.47 12.56
CA PRO A 232 -1.63 27.76 13.21
C PRO A 232 -2.96 28.43 12.87
N VAL A 233 -3.49 29.16 13.86
CA VAL A 233 -4.71 29.96 13.72
C VAL A 233 -4.34 31.38 13.31
N LEU A 234 -4.95 31.85 12.24
CA LEU A 234 -4.77 33.20 11.72
C LEU A 234 -5.48 34.23 12.62
N PRO A 235 -4.89 35.43 12.80
CA PRO A 235 -5.56 36.56 13.44
C PRO A 235 -6.88 36.93 12.77
N ASP A 236 -7.77 37.62 13.49
CA ASP A 236 -9.11 37.97 13.02
C ASP A 236 -9.12 38.69 11.65
N GLY A 237 -8.12 39.56 11.40
CA GLY A 237 -7.97 40.26 10.12
C GLY A 237 -7.73 39.35 8.90
N PHE A 238 -7.31 38.10 9.11
CA PHE A 238 -7.05 37.12 8.04
C PHE A 238 -7.93 35.87 8.16
N ARG A 239 -8.91 35.88 9.07
CA ARG A 239 -9.75 34.71 9.40
C ARG A 239 -10.45 34.10 8.21
N ALA A 240 -10.84 34.92 7.23
CA ALA A 240 -11.45 34.46 5.98
C ALA A 240 -10.59 33.42 5.24
N LEU A 241 -9.27 33.53 5.33
CA LEU A 241 -8.33 32.62 4.67
C LEU A 241 -8.01 31.36 5.49
N GLN A 242 -8.48 31.25 6.75
CA GLN A 242 -8.18 30.12 7.64
C GLN A 242 -8.56 28.76 7.04
N PRO A 243 -9.74 28.57 6.41
CA PRO A 243 -10.11 27.27 5.84
C PRO A 243 -9.15 26.86 4.71
N VAL A 244 -8.72 27.83 3.90
CA VAL A 244 -7.78 27.59 2.79
C VAL A 244 -6.41 27.22 3.33
N LEU A 245 -5.90 27.99 4.29
CA LEU A 245 -4.63 27.70 4.95
C LEU A 245 -4.65 26.32 5.62
N SER A 246 -5.71 26.01 6.36
CA SER A 246 -5.85 24.75 7.10
C SER A 246 -5.86 23.56 6.16
N ARG A 247 -6.54 23.67 5.02
CA ARG A 247 -6.56 22.59 4.04
C ARG A 247 -5.23 22.44 3.30
N CYS A 248 -4.52 23.53 3.00
CA CYS A 248 -3.18 23.44 2.40
C CYS A 248 -2.16 22.79 3.35
N LEU A 249 -2.19 23.14 4.64
CA LEU A 249 -1.24 22.68 5.66
C LEU A 249 -1.59 21.32 6.28
N GLN A 250 -2.55 20.59 5.73
CA GLN A 250 -2.86 19.24 6.22
C GLN A 250 -1.62 18.34 6.17
N LYS A 251 -1.41 17.60 7.25
CA LYS A 251 -0.22 16.74 7.40
C LYS A 251 -0.29 15.57 6.44
N ASP A 252 -1.49 15.06 6.22
CA ASP A 252 -1.82 14.09 5.19
C ASP A 252 -2.01 14.79 3.82
N PRO A 253 -1.19 14.47 2.81
CA PRO A 253 -1.35 14.93 1.43
C PRO A 253 -2.76 14.73 0.85
N ALA A 254 -3.45 13.64 1.21
CA ALA A 254 -4.77 13.30 0.67
C ALA A 254 -5.89 14.23 1.16
N GLN A 255 -5.67 14.92 2.29
CA GLN A 255 -6.63 15.88 2.85
C GLN A 255 -6.43 17.30 2.30
N ARG A 256 -5.37 17.53 1.52
CA ARG A 256 -5.12 18.83 0.87
C ARG A 256 -6.06 19.06 -0.32
N TYR A 257 -5.95 20.22 -0.94
CA TYR A 257 -6.60 20.44 -2.24
C TYR A 257 -6.03 19.49 -3.28
N ALA A 258 -6.88 19.00 -4.19
CA ALA A 258 -6.46 18.04 -5.20
C ALA A 258 -5.60 18.69 -6.30
N SER A 259 -5.71 20.01 -6.46
CA SER A 259 -4.91 20.79 -7.42
C SER A 259 -4.63 22.21 -6.91
N ALA A 260 -3.58 22.84 -7.44
CA ALA A 260 -3.29 24.24 -7.17
C ALA A 260 -4.43 25.17 -7.63
N LEU A 261 -5.14 24.81 -8.71
CA LEU A 261 -6.27 25.61 -9.20
C LEU A 261 -7.47 25.61 -8.23
N GLU A 262 -7.68 24.51 -7.48
CA GLU A 262 -8.66 24.50 -6.39
C GLU A 262 -8.26 25.44 -5.25
N VAL A 263 -6.96 25.53 -4.93
CA VAL A 263 -6.45 26.50 -3.94
C VAL A 263 -6.78 27.91 -4.38
N LYS A 264 -6.49 28.26 -5.65
CA LYS A 264 -6.78 29.59 -6.21
C LYS A 264 -8.26 29.96 -6.05
N ARG A 265 -9.17 29.08 -6.49
CA ARG A 265 -10.62 29.30 -6.36
C ARG A 265 -11.04 29.49 -4.91
N ALA A 266 -10.47 28.70 -3.99
CA ALA A 266 -10.78 28.81 -2.57
C ALA A 266 -10.29 30.14 -1.98
N LEU A 267 -9.14 30.66 -2.42
CA LEU A 267 -8.64 31.99 -2.02
C LEU A 267 -9.53 33.13 -2.53
N GLU A 268 -9.94 33.08 -3.79
CA GLU A 268 -10.84 34.08 -4.39
C GLU A 268 -12.22 34.09 -3.72
N LEU A 269 -12.75 32.91 -3.40
CA LEU A 269 -14.01 32.76 -2.65
C LEU A 269 -13.90 33.29 -1.22
N ALA A 270 -12.77 33.04 -0.55
CA ALA A 270 -12.56 33.50 0.81
C ALA A 270 -12.57 35.03 0.94
N LEU A 271 -12.07 35.76 -0.06
CA LEU A 271 -12.07 37.23 -0.06
C LEU A 271 -13.42 37.86 -0.43
N THR A 272 -14.31 37.09 -1.07
CA THR A 272 -15.63 37.58 -1.53
C THR A 272 -16.78 37.16 -0.62
N ALA A 273 -16.58 36.15 0.24
CA ALA A 273 -17.58 35.69 1.18
C ALA A 273 -17.80 36.72 2.32
N PRO A 274 -19.06 37.04 2.68
CA PRO A 274 -19.33 37.86 3.85
C PRO A 274 -18.82 37.14 5.10
N LEU A 275 -18.02 37.83 5.92
CA LEU A 275 -17.54 37.30 7.21
C LEU A 275 -18.75 36.81 8.02
N PRO A 276 -18.72 35.58 8.57
CA PRO A 276 -19.79 35.12 9.44
C PRO A 276 -19.90 36.10 10.63
N ARG A 277 -21.09 36.69 10.81
CA ARG A 277 -21.38 37.55 11.95
C ARG A 277 -21.22 36.73 13.24
N ARG A 278 -20.62 37.35 14.25
CA ARG A 278 -20.59 36.83 15.62
C ARG A 278 -22.02 36.71 16.11
N ASP A 279 -22.56 35.49 16.13
CA ASP A 279 -23.64 35.17 17.06
C ASP A 279 -22.98 34.61 18.34
N ALA A 280 -23.10 35.42 19.39
CA ALA A 280 -22.94 35.15 20.82
C ALA A 280 -21.91 34.10 21.27
N VAL A 281 -20.76 34.60 21.74
CA VAL A 281 -20.07 33.96 22.87
C VAL A 281 -20.77 34.47 24.12
N GLU A 282 -21.54 33.63 24.81
CA GLU A 282 -21.88 33.88 26.21
C GLU A 282 -20.58 33.78 27.01
N THR A 283 -20.04 34.92 27.41
CA THR A 283 -19.07 35.04 28.49
C THR A 283 -19.77 34.64 29.79
N MET A 284 -19.43 33.47 30.33
CA MET A 284 -19.74 33.14 31.71
C MET A 284 -18.53 33.61 32.54
N GLU A 285 -18.67 34.78 33.17
CA GLU A 285 -17.76 35.25 34.21
C GLU A 285 -17.83 34.28 35.39
N ILE A 286 -16.69 33.74 35.80
CA ILE A 286 -16.56 32.97 37.05
C ILE A 286 -16.23 33.99 38.14
N ASP A 287 -17.17 34.18 39.06
CA ASP A 287 -16.96 34.95 40.27
C ASP A 287 -16.15 34.11 41.27
N VAL A 288 -15.02 34.66 41.71
CA VAL A 288 -14.02 33.99 42.55
C VAL A 288 -14.27 34.36 44.01
N ASP A 289 -15.36 33.86 44.60
CA ASP A 289 -15.58 34.02 46.04
C ASP A 289 -16.27 32.85 46.78
N ASP A 290 -16.80 31.83 46.11
CA ASP A 290 -17.45 30.69 46.81
C ASP A 290 -16.56 29.45 46.91
N LEU A 291 -15.40 29.62 47.57
CA LEU A 291 -14.50 28.53 47.97
C LEU A 291 -14.33 28.52 49.49
N ALA A 292 -15.39 28.14 50.22
CA ALA A 292 -15.30 27.75 51.61
C ALA A 292 -16.46 26.83 52.02
N GLY A 293 -16.16 25.54 52.25
CA GLY A 293 -17.11 24.62 52.91
C GLY A 293 -17.02 23.17 52.46
N ALA A 294 -16.03 22.46 52.98
CA ALA A 294 -15.88 20.99 52.93
C ALA A 294 -17.13 20.24 53.52
N PRO A 295 -17.26 18.89 53.45
CA PRO A 295 -16.24 17.89 53.09
C PRO A 295 -16.68 16.68 52.22
N ILE A 296 -15.65 15.93 51.85
CA ILE A 296 -15.63 14.63 51.17
C ILE A 296 -16.16 13.52 52.09
N VAL A 297 -16.98 12.59 51.56
CA VAL A 297 -17.14 11.21 52.09
C VAL A 297 -17.26 10.21 50.94
N VAL A 298 -16.43 9.16 50.99
CA VAL A 298 -16.48 7.95 50.15
C VAL A 298 -17.15 6.84 50.96
N GLY A 299 -18.14 6.13 50.41
CA GLY A 299 -18.73 4.95 51.06
C GLY A 299 -19.85 4.29 50.25
N GLN A 300 -19.78 2.96 50.13
CA GLN A 300 -20.62 2.06 49.32
C GLN A 300 -22.03 1.78 49.91
N LEU A 301 -22.84 1.09 49.08
CA LEU A 301 -24.01 0.22 49.35
C LEU A 301 -25.41 0.84 49.14
N GLU A 302 -25.99 0.55 47.96
CA GLU A 302 -27.18 -0.32 47.73
C GLU A 302 -28.52 0.00 48.45
N PRO A 303 -29.68 -0.43 47.90
CA PRO A 303 -30.67 0.45 47.30
C PRO A 303 -31.97 0.50 48.11
N SER A 304 -32.88 1.43 47.80
CA SER A 304 -34.32 1.19 47.98
C SER A 304 -35.19 2.20 47.23
N GLU A 305 -36.33 1.65 46.84
CA GLU A 305 -37.40 2.19 46.04
C GLU A 305 -38.18 3.26 46.82
N ASP A 306 -38.70 4.29 46.14
CA ASP A 306 -40.15 4.35 46.01
C ASP A 306 -40.65 5.29 44.90
N THR A 307 -41.71 4.77 44.31
CA THR A 307 -42.46 5.15 43.12
C THR A 307 -43.02 6.59 43.09
N VAL A 308 -43.22 7.17 41.89
CA VAL A 308 -44.56 7.38 41.27
C VAL A 308 -44.42 7.56 39.75
N ALA A 309 -45.26 6.80 39.04
CA ALA A 309 -45.27 6.61 37.60
C ALA A 309 -45.93 7.74 36.79
N LEU A 310 -45.36 8.03 35.62
CA LEU A 310 -46.09 8.54 34.46
C LEU A 310 -45.81 7.63 33.25
N ARG A 311 -46.86 7.43 32.47
CA ARG A 311 -47.16 6.22 31.70
C ARG A 311 -46.22 5.96 30.51
N LYS A 312 -46.01 4.66 30.31
CA LYS A 312 -45.24 3.95 29.27
C LYS A 312 -45.61 4.33 27.83
N ARG A 313 -44.59 4.59 27.01
CA ARG A 313 -44.56 4.18 25.60
C ARG A 313 -43.13 3.73 25.23
N GLY A 314 -42.99 2.44 24.94
CA GLY A 314 -41.88 1.84 24.17
C GLY A 314 -40.58 1.53 24.93
N LYS A 315 -40.23 0.23 25.01
CA LYS A 315 -38.84 -0.21 24.81
C LYS A 315 -38.83 -1.68 24.39
N ALA A 316 -38.39 -1.94 23.17
CA ALA A 316 -37.89 -3.25 22.76
C ALA A 316 -36.68 -3.63 23.64
N PRO A 317 -36.31 -4.92 23.76
CA PRO A 317 -35.23 -5.36 24.64
C PRO A 317 -33.93 -4.63 24.29
N GLN A 318 -33.27 -4.03 25.28
CA GLN A 318 -31.95 -3.42 25.09
C GLN A 318 -30.96 -4.53 24.72
N ALA A 319 -30.46 -4.49 23.48
CA ALA A 319 -29.29 -5.25 23.08
C ALA A 319 -28.09 -4.85 23.96
N PRO A 320 -27.16 -5.78 24.27
CA PRO A 320 -25.99 -5.48 25.10
C PRO A 320 -25.22 -4.29 24.51
N ALA A 321 -24.69 -3.41 25.38
CA ALA A 321 -23.92 -2.25 24.98
C ALA A 321 -22.73 -2.69 24.10
N LEU A 322 -22.84 -2.43 22.80
CA LEU A 322 -21.81 -2.77 21.83
C LEU A 322 -20.56 -1.91 22.09
N ALA A 323 -19.41 -2.57 22.23
CA ALA A 323 -18.13 -1.90 22.42
C ALA A 323 -17.87 -0.88 21.29
N THR A 324 -17.35 0.29 21.63
CA THR A 324 -17.10 1.39 20.68
C THR A 324 -15.60 1.61 20.54
N LEU A 325 -15.12 1.75 19.31
CA LEU A 325 -13.76 2.15 18.97
C LEU A 325 -13.81 3.48 18.22
N GLY A 326 -13.46 4.57 18.92
CA GLY A 326 -13.55 5.93 18.38
C GLY A 326 -14.95 6.25 17.86
N SER A 327 -15.07 6.54 16.56
CA SER A 327 -16.37 6.82 15.89
C SER A 327 -17.13 5.56 15.43
N TYR A 328 -16.68 4.35 15.79
CA TYR A 328 -17.24 3.11 15.26
C TYR A 328 -17.82 2.22 16.36
N GLN A 329 -19.08 1.81 16.18
CA GLN A 329 -19.73 0.84 17.02
C GLN A 329 -19.44 -0.58 16.52
N LEU A 330 -18.78 -1.42 17.31
CA LEU A 330 -18.49 -2.81 16.94
C LEU A 330 -19.75 -3.65 17.05
N LEU A 331 -20.21 -4.23 15.95
CA LEU A 331 -21.45 -5.03 15.93
C LEU A 331 -21.19 -6.50 16.29
N ARG A 332 -20.26 -7.15 15.58
CA ARG A 332 -19.90 -8.57 15.81
C ARG A 332 -18.54 -8.91 15.22
N PRO A 333 -17.79 -9.90 15.76
CA PRO A 333 -16.62 -10.44 15.09
C PRO A 333 -17.02 -11.13 13.78
N ILE A 334 -16.18 -10.97 12.74
CA ILE A 334 -16.34 -11.57 11.41
C ILE A 334 -15.13 -12.39 10.97
N GLY A 335 -14.01 -12.30 11.68
CA GLY A 335 -12.83 -13.12 11.44
C GLY A 335 -11.77 -12.97 12.52
N GLU A 336 -10.87 -13.94 12.62
CA GLU A 336 -9.69 -13.88 13.49
C GLU A 336 -8.47 -14.39 12.74
N GLY A 337 -7.37 -13.63 12.81
CA GLY A 337 -6.07 -13.98 12.22
C GLY A 337 -4.96 -14.04 13.27
N GLY A 338 -3.73 -14.29 12.81
CA GLY A 338 -2.56 -14.38 13.69
C GLY A 338 -2.31 -13.10 14.49
N MET A 339 -2.34 -11.95 13.82
CA MET A 339 -2.02 -10.62 14.40
C MET A 339 -3.22 -9.89 15.03
N GLY A 340 -4.47 -10.28 14.72
CA GLY A 340 -5.62 -9.42 15.00
C GLY A 340 -6.98 -10.09 14.80
N ARG A 341 -8.03 -9.38 15.22
CA ARG A 341 -9.44 -9.76 15.05
C ARG A 341 -10.13 -8.78 14.13
N VAL A 342 -11.03 -9.28 13.27
CA VAL A 342 -11.80 -8.46 12.34
C VAL A 342 -13.26 -8.40 12.83
N PHE A 343 -13.80 -7.20 12.92
CA PHE A 343 -15.16 -6.93 13.37
C PHE A 343 -15.96 -6.26 12.25
N LEU A 344 -17.24 -6.63 12.14
CA LEU A 344 -18.23 -5.78 11.50
C LEU A 344 -18.50 -4.62 12.44
N ALA A 345 -18.39 -3.40 11.95
CA ALA A 345 -18.66 -2.20 12.71
C ALA A 345 -19.50 -1.21 11.91
N ARG A 346 -20.09 -0.24 12.60
CA ARG A 346 -20.87 0.83 11.99
C ARG A 346 -20.32 2.18 12.42
N HIS A 347 -20.08 3.07 11.46
CA HIS A 347 -19.67 4.44 11.77
C HIS A 347 -20.85 5.19 12.43
N ALA A 348 -20.67 5.70 13.65
CA ALA A 348 -21.73 6.25 14.49
C ALA A 348 -22.49 7.41 13.84
N LYS A 349 -21.78 8.35 13.19
CA LYS A 349 -22.39 9.51 12.51
C LYS A 349 -22.95 9.21 11.11
N LEU A 350 -22.22 8.43 10.30
CA LEU A 350 -22.55 8.19 8.90
C LEU A 350 -23.47 6.98 8.69
N GLY A 351 -23.61 6.10 9.69
CA GLY A 351 -24.38 4.87 9.60
C GLY A 351 -23.79 3.80 8.67
N ARG A 352 -22.66 4.07 8.01
CA ARG A 352 -21.99 3.15 7.07
C ARG A 352 -21.40 1.95 7.81
N GLU A 353 -21.63 0.75 7.28
CA GLU A 353 -21.00 -0.48 7.77
C GLU A 353 -19.60 -0.66 7.16
N VAL A 354 -18.66 -1.11 8.01
CA VAL A 354 -17.24 -1.26 7.70
C VAL A 354 -16.69 -2.52 8.36
N ALA A 355 -15.57 -3.04 7.85
CA ALA A 355 -14.78 -4.03 8.55
C ALA A 355 -13.66 -3.33 9.33
N ILE A 356 -13.43 -3.72 10.59
CA ILE A 356 -12.36 -3.16 11.43
C ILE A 356 -11.46 -4.29 11.89
N LYS A 357 -10.19 -4.27 11.48
CA LYS A 357 -9.16 -5.19 11.94
C LYS A 357 -8.41 -4.57 13.10
N VAL A 358 -8.60 -5.12 14.29
CA VAL A 358 -7.97 -4.69 15.55
C VAL A 358 -6.79 -5.60 15.86
N LEU A 359 -5.61 -5.03 16.12
CA LEU A 359 -4.45 -5.80 16.55
C LEU A 359 -4.68 -6.42 17.93
N LYS A 360 -4.21 -7.67 18.12
CA LYS A 360 -4.21 -8.28 19.46
C LYS A 360 -3.26 -7.50 20.38
N PRO A 361 -3.53 -7.41 21.69
CA PRO A 361 -2.72 -6.63 22.63
C PRO A 361 -1.21 -6.94 22.59
N ALA A 362 -0.84 -8.20 22.33
CA ALA A 362 0.55 -8.62 22.21
C ALA A 362 1.31 -7.93 21.06
N PHE A 363 0.61 -7.59 19.95
CA PHE A 363 1.19 -6.89 18.81
C PHE A 363 1.01 -5.37 18.90
N ALA A 364 -0.08 -4.91 19.51
CA ALA A 364 -0.36 -3.48 19.69
C ALA A 364 0.63 -2.80 20.66
N LYS A 365 1.21 -3.55 21.61
CA LYS A 365 2.22 -3.03 22.55
C LYS A 365 3.64 -3.00 22.00
N ASP A 366 3.89 -3.61 20.85
CA ASP A 366 5.21 -3.64 20.23
C ASP A 366 5.29 -2.58 19.11
N PRO A 367 6.05 -1.49 19.31
CA PRO A 367 6.17 -0.42 18.32
C PRO A 367 6.64 -0.90 16.94
N VAL A 368 7.39 -2.01 16.89
CA VAL A 368 7.85 -2.59 15.62
C VAL A 368 6.67 -3.22 14.87
N HIS A 369 5.81 -3.97 15.55
CA HIS A 369 4.62 -4.58 14.95
C HIS A 369 3.57 -3.53 14.57
N VAL A 370 3.36 -2.50 15.41
CA VAL A 370 2.48 -1.37 15.09
C VAL A 370 2.97 -0.59 13.87
N ARG A 371 4.25 -0.21 13.84
CA ARG A 371 4.85 0.49 12.70
C ARG A 371 4.74 -0.32 11.41
N ARG A 372 4.94 -1.64 11.48
CA ARG A 372 4.75 -2.54 10.33
C ARG A 372 3.28 -2.56 9.88
N PHE A 373 2.34 -2.75 10.80
CA PHE A 373 0.92 -2.74 10.49
C PHE A 373 0.46 -1.45 9.82
N LEU A 374 0.86 -0.30 10.36
CA LEU A 374 0.55 1.00 9.78
C LEU A 374 1.23 1.21 8.42
N HIS A 375 2.50 0.84 8.29
CA HIS A 375 3.25 1.02 7.04
C HIS A 375 2.66 0.19 5.90
N GLU A 376 2.25 -1.05 6.16
CA GLU A 376 1.68 -1.92 5.14
C GLU A 376 0.28 -1.48 4.72
N ALA A 377 -0.58 -1.11 5.69
CA ALA A 377 -1.88 -0.55 5.38
C ALA A 377 -1.77 0.79 4.60
N GLN A 378 -0.80 1.63 4.93
CA GLN A 378 -0.52 2.86 4.17
C GLN A 378 0.01 2.58 2.75
N ALA A 379 0.84 1.54 2.58
CA ALA A 379 1.38 1.16 1.29
C ALA A 379 0.28 0.68 0.34
N VAL A 380 -0.67 -0.11 0.84
CA VAL A 380 -1.85 -0.57 0.07
C VAL A 380 -2.77 0.59 -0.32
N ASN A 381 -2.96 1.58 0.55
CA ASN A 381 -3.85 2.72 0.27
C ASN A 381 -3.37 3.61 -0.91
N ARG A 382 -2.09 3.49 -1.30
CA ARG A 382 -1.55 4.15 -2.51
C ARG A 382 -2.08 3.50 -3.80
N VAL A 383 -2.59 2.28 -3.72
CA VAL A 383 -3.10 1.51 -4.87
C VAL A 383 -4.61 1.64 -4.95
N ARG A 384 -5.08 2.57 -5.79
CA ARG A 384 -6.51 2.61 -6.15
C ARG A 384 -6.79 1.60 -7.25
N HIS A 385 -7.34 0.45 -6.89
CA HIS A 385 -7.70 -0.61 -7.83
C HIS A 385 -9.02 -1.28 -7.43
N PRO A 386 -9.95 -1.55 -8.37
CA PRO A 386 -11.24 -2.18 -8.05
C PRO A 386 -11.09 -3.57 -7.41
N ASN A 387 -10.00 -4.28 -7.71
CA ASN A 387 -9.71 -5.61 -7.15
C ASN A 387 -8.82 -5.60 -5.90
N ILE A 388 -8.62 -4.44 -5.25
CA ILE A 388 -7.96 -4.34 -3.94
C ILE A 388 -8.98 -3.81 -2.92
N VAL A 389 -8.91 -4.30 -1.67
CA VAL A 389 -9.75 -3.81 -0.58
C VAL A 389 -9.40 -2.37 -0.22
N GLU A 390 -10.41 -1.52 -0.08
CA GLU A 390 -10.21 -0.13 0.29
C GLU A 390 -10.00 0.02 1.80
N ILE A 391 -9.01 0.83 2.19
CA ILE A 391 -8.73 1.17 3.59
C ILE A 391 -9.22 2.60 3.81
N PHE A 392 -10.20 2.77 4.69
CA PHE A 392 -10.80 4.06 4.99
C PHE A 392 -10.03 4.84 6.05
N ASP A 393 -9.47 4.14 7.05
CA ASP A 393 -8.84 4.77 8.20
C ASP A 393 -7.82 3.84 8.88
N LEU A 394 -6.82 4.44 9.52
CA LEU A 394 -5.84 3.76 10.35
C LEU A 394 -5.72 4.52 11.65
N VAL A 395 -6.13 3.89 12.74
CA VAL A 395 -6.24 4.54 14.04
C VAL A 395 -5.30 3.88 15.03
N GLU A 396 -4.56 4.73 15.73
CA GLU A 396 -3.79 4.39 16.92
C GLU A 396 -4.34 5.25 18.06
N THR A 397 -4.94 4.62 19.07
CA THR A 397 -5.49 5.36 20.21
C THR A 397 -4.41 5.57 21.27
N PRO A 398 -4.18 6.82 21.71
CA PRO A 398 -3.23 7.12 22.78
C PRO A 398 -3.81 6.89 24.19
N ASP A 399 -4.99 6.26 24.29
CA ASP A 399 -5.68 5.98 25.55
C ASP A 399 -5.14 4.70 26.22
N GLU A 400 -5.63 4.39 27.42
CA GLU A 400 -5.21 3.20 28.18
C GLU A 400 -5.42 1.87 27.44
N SER A 401 -6.25 1.86 26.40
CA SER A 401 -6.50 0.69 25.56
C SER A 401 -5.36 0.40 24.58
N GLY A 402 -4.60 1.42 24.17
CA GLY A 402 -3.51 1.31 23.20
C GLY A 402 -3.91 0.60 21.90
N ALA A 403 -5.17 0.75 21.50
CA ALA A 403 -5.75 -0.02 20.41
C ALA A 403 -5.25 0.50 19.07
N VAL A 404 -4.72 -0.41 18.26
CA VAL A 404 -4.32 -0.15 16.87
C VAL A 404 -5.25 -0.92 15.96
N TYR A 405 -5.94 -0.20 15.07
CA TYR A 405 -6.91 -0.82 14.18
C TYR A 405 -6.96 -0.17 12.78
N CYS A 406 -7.30 -0.98 11.79
CA CYS A 406 -7.49 -0.59 10.40
C CYS A 406 -8.97 -0.71 10.05
N VAL A 407 -9.55 0.40 9.57
CA VAL A 407 -10.93 0.46 9.07
C VAL A 407 -10.90 0.27 7.57
N MET A 408 -11.65 -0.70 7.07
CA MET A 408 -11.64 -1.10 5.66
C MET A 408 -13.05 -1.36 5.13
N GLU A 409 -13.13 -1.47 3.80
CA GLU A 409 -14.32 -1.87 3.08
C GLU A 409 -14.87 -3.20 3.62
N LEU A 410 -16.16 -3.23 3.93
CA LEU A 410 -16.87 -4.47 4.25
C LEU A 410 -17.20 -5.21 2.96
N LEU A 411 -16.64 -6.41 2.79
CA LEU A 411 -16.87 -7.23 1.61
C LEU A 411 -18.02 -8.23 1.85
N ALA A 412 -18.99 -8.26 0.92
CA ALA A 412 -20.09 -9.22 0.92
C ALA A 412 -19.79 -10.38 -0.05
N GLY A 413 -19.35 -11.52 0.50
CA GLY A 413 -18.90 -12.65 -0.32
C GLY A 413 -18.15 -13.70 0.50
N LYS A 414 -17.31 -14.50 -0.17
CA LYS A 414 -16.53 -15.57 0.46
C LYS A 414 -15.05 -15.46 0.07
N THR A 415 -14.17 -15.93 0.93
CA THR A 415 -12.77 -16.15 0.53
C THR A 415 -12.71 -17.23 -0.55
N LEU A 416 -11.69 -17.19 -1.41
CA LEU A 416 -11.47 -18.18 -2.45
C LEU A 416 -11.31 -19.59 -1.87
N LYS A 417 -10.76 -19.70 -0.66
CA LYS A 417 -10.75 -20.94 0.11
C LYS A 417 -12.16 -21.47 0.38
N GLY A 418 -13.07 -20.62 0.85
CA GLY A 418 -14.47 -20.99 1.08
C GLY A 418 -15.16 -21.39 -0.22
N VAL A 419 -14.93 -20.63 -1.30
CA VAL A 419 -15.47 -20.94 -2.62
C VAL A 419 -14.98 -22.30 -3.15
N ALA A 420 -13.69 -22.59 -3.02
CA ALA A 420 -13.09 -23.84 -3.48
C ALA A 420 -13.47 -25.06 -2.61
N ALA A 421 -13.81 -24.84 -1.34
CA ALA A 421 -14.27 -25.89 -0.44
C ALA A 421 -15.69 -26.38 -0.74
N GLU A 422 -16.54 -25.55 -1.35
CA GLU A 422 -17.92 -25.92 -1.69
C GLU A 422 -17.99 -26.87 -2.88
N LYS A 423 -17.24 -26.57 -3.94
CA LYS A 423 -17.15 -27.40 -5.14
C LYS A 423 -15.88 -27.08 -5.92
N PRO A 424 -15.33 -28.06 -6.66
CA PRO A 424 -14.28 -27.81 -7.63
C PRO A 424 -14.69 -26.69 -8.61
N LEU A 425 -13.76 -25.78 -8.88
CA LEU A 425 -13.97 -24.71 -9.85
C LEU A 425 -13.72 -25.22 -11.27
N THR A 426 -14.47 -24.67 -12.24
CA THR A 426 -14.14 -24.84 -13.66
C THR A 426 -12.85 -24.10 -13.99
N ILE A 427 -12.19 -24.49 -15.08
CA ILE A 427 -11.01 -23.79 -15.60
C ILE A 427 -11.36 -22.33 -15.88
N ALA A 428 -12.49 -22.09 -16.55
CA ALA A 428 -12.94 -20.74 -16.89
C ALA A 428 -13.11 -19.84 -15.65
N ARG A 429 -13.76 -20.33 -14.59
CA ARG A 429 -13.94 -19.55 -13.35
C ARG A 429 -12.62 -19.36 -12.61
N SER A 430 -11.76 -20.38 -12.56
CA SER A 430 -10.43 -20.30 -11.95
C SER A 430 -9.56 -19.24 -12.64
N MET A 431 -9.56 -19.21 -13.97
CA MET A 431 -8.83 -18.21 -14.76
C MET A 431 -9.38 -16.81 -14.55
N LYS A 432 -10.70 -16.61 -14.59
CA LYS A 432 -11.33 -15.29 -14.32
C LYS A 432 -10.91 -14.75 -12.94
N ILE A 433 -10.89 -15.60 -11.92
CA ILE A 433 -10.51 -15.20 -10.57
C ILE A 433 -9.02 -14.83 -10.50
N VAL A 434 -8.15 -15.69 -11.05
CA VAL A 434 -6.69 -15.49 -11.01
C VAL A 434 -6.26 -14.29 -11.84
N MET A 435 -6.90 -14.01 -12.98
CA MET A 435 -6.62 -12.82 -13.78
C MET A 435 -6.96 -11.53 -13.02
N GLN A 436 -8.11 -11.46 -12.35
CA GLN A 436 -8.46 -10.30 -11.51
C GLN A 436 -7.49 -10.11 -10.34
N ALA A 437 -7.05 -11.21 -9.70
CA ALA A 437 -6.03 -11.17 -8.65
C ALA A 437 -4.66 -10.74 -9.20
N ALA A 438 -4.26 -11.19 -10.40
CA ALA A 438 -3.03 -10.76 -11.07
C ALA A 438 -3.07 -9.26 -11.39
N ALA A 439 -4.19 -8.74 -11.88
CA ALA A 439 -4.38 -7.31 -12.13
C ALA A 439 -4.22 -6.48 -10.83
N ALA A 440 -4.82 -6.93 -9.72
CA ALA A 440 -4.64 -6.33 -8.40
C ALA A 440 -3.17 -6.31 -7.95
N LEU A 441 -2.51 -7.46 -7.96
CA LEU A 441 -1.12 -7.59 -7.53
C LEU A 441 -0.18 -6.78 -8.44
N GLY A 442 -0.42 -6.77 -9.75
CA GLY A 442 0.33 -5.95 -10.70
C GLY A 442 0.17 -4.46 -10.45
N ALA A 443 -1.03 -4.01 -10.05
CA ALA A 443 -1.24 -2.62 -9.64
C ALA A 443 -0.42 -2.26 -8.39
N ALA A 444 -0.33 -3.17 -7.42
CA ALA A 444 0.49 -2.98 -6.23
C ALA A 444 2.01 -2.98 -6.54
N HIS A 445 2.47 -3.90 -7.41
CA HIS A 445 3.88 -3.99 -7.81
C HIS A 445 4.38 -2.71 -8.49
N ARG A 446 3.53 -2.04 -9.29
CA ARG A 446 3.88 -0.77 -9.96
C ARG A 446 4.22 0.37 -9.00
N VAL A 447 3.71 0.33 -7.78
CA VAL A 447 4.03 1.32 -6.73
C VAL A 447 5.02 0.77 -5.68
N GLY A 448 5.66 -0.36 -5.98
CA GLY A 448 6.69 -0.97 -5.13
C GLY A 448 6.16 -1.81 -3.97
N VAL A 449 4.88 -2.18 -3.98
CA VAL A 449 4.26 -2.98 -2.90
C VAL A 449 4.16 -4.44 -3.33
N VAL A 450 4.87 -5.32 -2.62
CA VAL A 450 4.84 -6.78 -2.81
C VAL A 450 4.00 -7.41 -1.70
N HIS A 451 3.06 -8.28 -2.04
CA HIS A 451 2.08 -8.83 -1.10
C HIS A 451 2.69 -9.89 -0.15
N ARG A 452 3.55 -10.78 -0.65
CA ARG A 452 4.33 -11.79 0.11
C ARG A 452 3.56 -12.88 0.84
N ASP A 453 2.23 -12.80 0.91
CA ASP A 453 1.33 -13.75 1.57
C ASP A 453 0.07 -14.01 0.70
N VAL A 454 0.26 -14.14 -0.62
CA VAL A 454 -0.82 -14.48 -1.54
C VAL A 454 -1.26 -15.92 -1.28
N LYS A 455 -2.54 -16.11 -0.92
CA LYS A 455 -3.16 -17.41 -0.65
C LYS A 455 -4.68 -17.32 -0.79
N PRO A 456 -5.41 -18.44 -0.88
CA PRO A 456 -6.86 -18.44 -1.07
C PRO A 456 -7.65 -17.74 0.05
N ASP A 457 -7.12 -17.68 1.28
CA ASP A 457 -7.72 -16.93 2.39
C ASP A 457 -7.67 -15.39 2.16
N ASN A 458 -6.68 -14.90 1.40
CA ASN A 458 -6.45 -13.48 1.12
C ASN A 458 -7.02 -13.02 -0.24
N ILE A 459 -7.79 -13.87 -0.91
CA ILE A 459 -8.49 -13.55 -2.15
C ILE A 459 -9.98 -13.70 -1.88
N PHE A 460 -10.75 -12.63 -2.01
CA PHE A 460 -12.18 -12.60 -1.74
C PHE A 460 -12.96 -12.56 -3.05
N VAL A 461 -14.04 -13.34 -3.15
CA VAL A 461 -14.97 -13.34 -4.28
C VAL A 461 -16.26 -12.68 -3.81
N VAL A 462 -16.53 -11.49 -4.36
CA VAL A 462 -17.70 -10.66 -4.06
C VAL A 462 -18.74 -10.88 -5.15
N GLU A 463 -19.96 -11.17 -4.75
CA GLU A 463 -21.09 -11.28 -5.67
C GLU A 463 -21.59 -9.87 -6.03
N GLN A 464 -21.64 -9.58 -7.33
CA GLN A 464 -22.20 -8.35 -7.87
C GLN A 464 -23.59 -8.58 -8.49
N ALA A 465 -24.29 -7.49 -8.77
CA ALA A 465 -25.56 -7.53 -9.50
C ALA A 465 -25.43 -8.33 -10.81
N ALA A 466 -26.52 -9.02 -11.18
CA ALA A 466 -26.59 -9.90 -12.35
C ALA A 466 -25.62 -11.10 -12.32
N GLY A 467 -25.20 -11.57 -11.14
CA GLY A 467 -24.42 -12.79 -10.97
C GLY A 467 -22.97 -12.68 -11.43
N ARG A 468 -22.44 -11.46 -11.55
CA ARG A 468 -21.01 -11.23 -11.83
C ARG A 468 -20.19 -11.36 -10.55
N GLU A 469 -18.94 -11.81 -10.68
CA GLU A 469 -18.01 -11.96 -9.56
C GLU A 469 -16.92 -10.90 -9.65
N LEU A 470 -16.76 -10.11 -8.58
CA LEU A 470 -15.64 -9.20 -8.40
C LEU A 470 -14.66 -9.82 -7.41
N VAL A 471 -13.39 -9.95 -7.81
CA VAL A 471 -12.34 -10.42 -6.90
C VAL A 471 -11.74 -9.24 -6.16
N LYS A 472 -11.52 -9.39 -4.86
CA LYS A 472 -10.83 -8.42 -4.00
C LYS A 472 -9.66 -9.11 -3.30
N VAL A 473 -8.45 -8.65 -3.54
CA VAL A 473 -7.26 -9.06 -2.79
C VAL A 473 -7.24 -8.28 -1.47
N ILE A 474 -7.13 -9.02 -0.37
CA ILE A 474 -7.14 -8.50 1.00
C ILE A 474 -5.80 -8.80 1.69
N ASP A 475 -5.52 -8.12 2.80
CA ASP A 475 -4.42 -8.44 3.71
C ASP A 475 -3.04 -8.56 3.03
N PHE A 476 -2.57 -7.47 2.42
CA PHE A 476 -1.17 -7.39 1.99
C PHE A 476 -0.26 -7.50 3.22
N GLY A 477 0.30 -8.69 3.39
CA GLY A 477 1.63 -8.91 3.93
C GLY A 477 1.95 -8.56 5.37
N ILE A 478 1.00 -8.06 6.21
CA ILE A 478 1.23 -7.33 7.49
C ILE A 478 2.14 -8.02 8.53
N ALA A 479 2.61 -9.23 8.24
CA ALA A 479 3.47 -10.03 9.08
C ALA A 479 4.89 -10.30 8.52
N ARG A 480 5.30 -9.87 7.32
CA ARG A 480 6.60 -10.30 6.75
C ARG A 480 7.28 -9.27 5.84
N LEU A 481 7.77 -8.18 6.44
CA LEU A 481 8.91 -7.43 5.91
C LEU A 481 10.18 -7.77 6.71
N ARG A 482 11.04 -8.59 6.10
CA ARG A 482 12.47 -8.62 6.38
C ARG A 482 13.02 -7.29 5.88
N ASP A 483 13.36 -6.38 6.79
CA ASP A 483 14.19 -5.24 6.44
C ASP A 483 15.66 -5.69 6.40
N VAL A 484 16.38 -5.06 5.48
CA VAL A 484 17.72 -5.39 5.01
C VAL A 484 18.83 -4.91 5.98
N ASP A 485 18.47 -4.45 7.18
CA ASP A 485 19.42 -3.90 8.17
C ASP A 485 19.61 -4.78 9.43
N ASP A 486 18.95 -5.94 9.54
CA ASP A 486 19.16 -6.88 10.64
C ASP A 486 19.46 -8.29 10.11
N THR A 487 20.74 -8.67 10.13
CA THR A 487 21.22 -10.05 9.92
C THR A 487 20.88 -10.99 11.08
N SER A 488 19.92 -10.63 11.93
CA SER A 488 19.74 -11.19 13.27
C SER A 488 18.34 -11.74 13.54
N PHE A 489 17.65 -12.31 12.54
CA PHE A 489 16.50 -13.19 12.81
C PHE A 489 16.52 -14.46 11.94
N ALA A 490 17.62 -15.19 12.01
CA ALA A 490 17.52 -16.64 12.05
C ALA A 490 17.11 -17.05 13.48
N THR A 491 16.05 -17.84 13.60
CA THR A 491 15.66 -18.59 14.82
C THR A 491 15.31 -17.77 16.08
N LYS A 492 14.06 -17.31 16.19
CA LYS A 492 13.27 -17.67 17.38
C LYS A 492 12.53 -18.96 17.05
N VAL A 493 12.92 -20.03 17.75
CA VAL A 493 12.33 -21.37 17.67
C VAL A 493 10.82 -21.26 17.91
N GLY A 494 10.00 -21.68 16.93
CA GLY A 494 8.58 -21.98 17.15
C GLY A 494 7.53 -21.23 16.33
N GLU A 495 7.82 -20.08 15.70
CA GLU A 495 6.81 -19.32 14.94
C GLU A 495 7.14 -19.19 13.45
N VAL A 496 6.82 -20.23 12.68
CA VAL A 496 6.66 -20.12 11.23
C VAL A 496 5.38 -19.33 10.95
N VAL A 497 5.45 -17.99 11.04
CA VAL A 497 4.36 -17.09 10.62
C VAL A 497 4.26 -17.09 9.09
N GLY A 498 3.14 -17.62 8.58
CA GLY A 498 2.84 -17.83 7.17
C GLY A 498 2.39 -19.28 6.92
N THR A 499 1.60 -19.53 5.88
CA THR A 499 1.33 -20.92 5.44
C THR A 499 2.41 -21.31 4.43
N PRO A 500 3.40 -22.16 4.78
CA PRO A 500 4.54 -22.47 3.90
C PRO A 500 4.12 -22.99 2.51
N ALA A 501 2.90 -23.52 2.39
CA ALA A 501 2.30 -24.04 1.17
C ALA A 501 2.41 -23.11 -0.04
N TYR A 502 2.21 -21.79 0.15
CA TYR A 502 2.17 -20.82 -0.95
C TYR A 502 3.47 -20.02 -1.09
N MET A 503 4.35 -20.07 -0.08
CA MET A 503 5.61 -19.34 -0.04
C MET A 503 6.54 -19.76 -1.17
N ALA A 504 7.20 -18.78 -1.81
CA ALA A 504 8.22 -19.01 -2.83
C ALA A 504 9.53 -19.55 -2.21
N PRO A 505 10.30 -20.42 -2.90
CA PRO A 505 11.50 -21.04 -2.33
C PRO A 505 12.53 -20.03 -1.80
N GLU A 506 12.73 -18.90 -2.49
CA GLU A 506 13.65 -17.84 -2.10
C GLU A 506 13.21 -17.08 -0.85
N GLN A 507 11.91 -17.09 -0.49
CA GLN A 507 11.45 -16.52 0.78
C GLN A 507 11.88 -17.38 1.98
N ALA A 508 12.20 -18.66 1.78
CA ALA A 508 12.75 -19.53 2.81
C ALA A 508 14.26 -19.30 3.05
N LEU A 509 14.95 -18.65 2.10
CA LEU A 509 16.38 -18.42 2.12
C LEU A 509 16.71 -17.00 2.62
N PRO A 510 17.92 -16.77 3.18
CA PRO A 510 18.41 -15.43 3.44
C PRO A 510 18.65 -14.68 2.12
N GLY A 511 18.20 -13.43 2.03
CA GLY A 511 18.40 -12.59 0.85
C GLY A 511 17.19 -11.73 0.50
N PRO A 512 17.36 -10.76 -0.42
CA PRO A 512 16.27 -9.92 -0.88
C PRO A 512 15.28 -10.73 -1.72
N THR A 513 14.00 -10.41 -1.59
CA THR A 513 12.91 -10.95 -2.40
C THR A 513 12.20 -9.82 -3.12
N ASP A 514 11.79 -10.05 -4.36
CA ASP A 514 11.08 -9.08 -5.19
C ASP A 514 9.65 -9.57 -5.52
N GLU A 515 8.94 -8.85 -6.39
CA GLU A 515 7.56 -9.13 -6.77
C GLU A 515 7.29 -10.53 -7.34
N ARG A 516 8.34 -11.23 -7.80
CA ARG A 516 8.23 -12.57 -8.40
C ARG A 516 7.88 -13.64 -7.36
N VAL A 517 7.94 -13.32 -6.07
CA VAL A 517 7.38 -14.18 -5.01
C VAL A 517 5.86 -14.28 -5.10
N ASP A 518 5.17 -13.19 -5.47
CA ASP A 518 3.72 -13.18 -5.61
C ASP A 518 3.29 -13.95 -6.87
N VAL A 519 4.11 -13.94 -7.92
CA VAL A 519 3.89 -14.73 -9.15
C VAL A 519 3.89 -16.23 -8.82
N TYR A 520 4.86 -16.68 -8.03
CA TYR A 520 4.93 -18.07 -7.58
C TYR A 520 3.73 -18.44 -6.71
N ALA A 521 3.38 -17.57 -5.76
CA ALA A 521 2.27 -17.80 -4.84
C ALA A 521 0.92 -17.85 -5.57
N LEU A 522 0.65 -16.92 -6.49
CA LEU A 522 -0.55 -16.92 -7.33
C LEU A 522 -0.59 -18.13 -8.27
N GLY A 523 0.56 -18.55 -8.82
CA GLY A 523 0.67 -19.80 -9.59
C GLY A 523 0.36 -21.04 -8.76
N THR A 524 0.75 -21.04 -7.48
CA THR A 524 0.39 -22.10 -6.52
C THR A 524 -1.10 -22.11 -6.22
N VAL A 525 -1.74 -20.94 -6.10
CA VAL A 525 -3.19 -20.81 -5.99
C VAL A 525 -3.87 -21.41 -7.23
N LEU A 526 -3.45 -21.03 -8.44
CA LEU A 526 -4.03 -21.57 -9.68
C LEU A 526 -3.84 -23.09 -9.77
N TYR A 527 -2.67 -23.63 -9.41
CA TYR A 527 -2.45 -25.08 -9.32
C TYR A 527 -3.49 -25.75 -8.42
N LEU A 528 -3.68 -25.20 -7.21
CA LEU A 528 -4.64 -25.74 -6.24
C LEU A 528 -6.08 -25.70 -6.77
N LEU A 529 -6.48 -24.61 -7.44
CA LEU A 529 -7.83 -24.51 -8.00
C LEU A 529 -8.09 -25.55 -9.10
N LEU A 530 -7.06 -25.87 -9.88
CA LEU A 530 -7.15 -26.85 -10.97
C LEU A 530 -7.08 -28.28 -10.44
N ASP A 531 -6.07 -28.62 -9.65
CA ASP A 531 -5.80 -30.00 -9.21
C ASP A 531 -6.58 -30.40 -7.96
N GLY A 532 -7.02 -29.43 -7.15
CA GLY A 532 -7.64 -29.65 -5.84
C GLY A 532 -6.64 -30.00 -4.72
N LYS A 533 -5.36 -30.19 -5.07
CA LYS A 533 -4.26 -30.50 -4.16
C LYS A 533 -3.09 -29.55 -4.38
N LEU A 534 -2.17 -29.47 -3.41
CA LEU A 534 -0.99 -28.62 -3.51
C LEU A 534 0.12 -29.28 -4.36
N PRO A 535 1.07 -28.49 -4.89
CA PRO A 535 2.23 -29.02 -5.63
C PRO A 535 3.26 -29.69 -4.72
N PHE A 536 3.25 -29.39 -3.42
CA PHE A 536 4.07 -30.02 -2.39
C PHE A 536 3.17 -30.37 -1.20
N GLU A 537 3.25 -31.61 -0.72
CA GLU A 537 2.56 -32.08 0.47
C GLU A 537 3.60 -32.70 1.41
N THR A 538 3.68 -32.21 2.63
CA THR A 538 4.62 -32.68 3.66
C THR A 538 3.92 -32.73 5.01
N SER A 539 4.46 -33.49 5.95
CA SER A 539 3.88 -33.64 7.29
C SER A 539 4.27 -32.51 8.25
N SER A 540 5.30 -31.71 7.94
CA SER A 540 5.66 -30.52 8.72
C SER A 540 5.91 -29.25 7.88
N PRO A 541 5.72 -28.05 8.46
CA PRO A 541 6.11 -26.77 7.89
C PRO A 541 7.58 -26.68 7.46
N GLU A 542 8.52 -27.19 8.27
CA GLU A 542 9.95 -27.13 7.92
C GLU A 542 10.27 -28.03 6.73
N GLN A 543 9.69 -29.23 6.70
CA GLN A 543 9.83 -30.14 5.58
C GLN A 543 9.28 -29.54 4.28
N MET A 544 8.20 -28.76 4.37
CA MET A 544 7.63 -28.07 3.21
C MET A 544 8.60 -27.05 2.62
N LEU A 545 9.28 -26.27 3.48
CA LEU A 545 10.28 -25.30 3.05
C LEU A 545 11.48 -26.01 2.41
N ILE A 546 11.97 -27.08 3.01
CA ILE A 546 13.06 -27.90 2.45
C ILE A 546 12.63 -28.45 1.07
N ALA A 547 11.46 -29.07 0.98
CA ALA A 547 10.93 -29.65 -0.26
C ALA A 547 10.77 -28.61 -1.37
N LYS A 548 10.42 -27.36 -1.05
CA LYS A 548 10.34 -26.26 -2.01
C LYS A 548 11.72 -25.80 -2.51
N VAL A 549 12.75 -25.86 -1.67
CA VAL A 549 14.13 -25.46 -2.02
C VAL A 549 14.85 -26.56 -2.80
N THR A 550 14.68 -27.82 -2.41
CA THR A 550 15.45 -28.96 -2.94
C THR A 550 14.66 -29.85 -3.90
N GLY A 551 13.34 -29.91 -3.76
CA GLY A 551 12.47 -30.81 -4.49
C GLY A 551 11.91 -30.23 -5.79
N LYS A 552 11.16 -31.08 -6.51
CA LYS A 552 10.39 -30.69 -7.70
C LYS A 552 8.90 -30.71 -7.35
N PRO A 553 8.11 -29.72 -7.81
CA PRO A 553 6.67 -29.74 -7.61
C PRO A 553 6.06 -30.96 -8.31
N ARG A 554 5.01 -31.53 -7.72
CA ARG A 554 4.21 -32.55 -8.41
C ARG A 554 3.65 -31.95 -9.70
N ALA A 555 3.86 -32.65 -10.81
CA ALA A 555 3.36 -32.20 -12.11
C ALA A 555 1.84 -32.05 -12.08
N LEU A 556 1.33 -30.95 -12.63
CA LEU A 556 -0.10 -30.75 -12.79
C LEU A 556 -0.66 -31.81 -13.76
N GLY A 557 -1.73 -32.49 -13.32
CA GLY A 557 -2.40 -33.53 -14.09
C GLY A 557 -2.99 -33.04 -15.42
N ALA A 558 -3.53 -33.96 -16.21
CA ALA A 558 -4.22 -33.64 -17.46
C ALA A 558 -5.68 -33.21 -17.25
N PHE A 559 -6.23 -33.40 -16.05
CA PHE A 559 -7.62 -33.10 -15.72
C PHE A 559 -7.71 -32.34 -14.40
N THR A 560 -8.72 -31.49 -14.26
CA THR A 560 -9.03 -30.83 -12.99
C THR A 560 -9.61 -31.81 -11.97
N ALA A 561 -9.71 -31.40 -10.70
CA ALA A 561 -10.45 -32.16 -9.68
C ALA A 561 -11.92 -32.41 -10.07
N GLY A 562 -12.52 -31.53 -10.87
CA GLY A 562 -13.86 -31.69 -11.45
C GLY A 562 -13.92 -32.56 -12.71
N GLY A 563 -12.77 -33.02 -13.22
CA GLY A 563 -12.65 -33.87 -14.42
C GLY A 563 -12.59 -33.11 -15.75
N GLU A 564 -12.45 -31.79 -15.75
CA GLU A 564 -12.30 -30.97 -16.97
C GLU A 564 -10.87 -31.13 -17.53
N PRO A 565 -10.67 -31.37 -18.84
CA PRO A 565 -9.34 -31.50 -19.42
C PRO A 565 -8.58 -30.17 -19.36
N ILE A 566 -7.38 -30.18 -18.78
CA ILE A 566 -6.55 -28.98 -18.62
C ILE A 566 -5.73 -28.77 -19.91
N PRO A 567 -5.89 -27.64 -20.62
CA PRO A 567 -5.11 -27.34 -21.82
C PRO A 567 -3.60 -27.40 -21.56
N PRO A 568 -2.79 -27.98 -22.47
CA PRO A 568 -1.33 -28.00 -22.36
C PRO A 568 -0.72 -26.62 -22.12
N GLU A 569 -1.28 -25.58 -22.74
CA GLU A 569 -0.86 -24.19 -22.64
C GLU A 569 -1.07 -23.67 -21.21
N LEU A 570 -2.22 -23.97 -20.59
CA LEU A 570 -2.50 -23.61 -19.19
C LEU A 570 -1.54 -24.33 -18.23
N ARG A 571 -1.24 -25.61 -18.48
CA ARG A 571 -0.25 -26.37 -17.72
C ARG A 571 1.14 -25.73 -17.84
N ALA A 572 1.51 -25.25 -19.02
CA ALA A 572 2.78 -24.56 -19.23
C ALA A 572 2.85 -23.24 -18.43
N VAL A 573 1.76 -22.45 -18.39
CA VAL A 573 1.67 -21.23 -17.58
C VAL A 573 1.88 -21.54 -16.08
N VAL A 574 1.17 -22.54 -15.54
CA VAL A 574 1.31 -22.94 -14.13
C VAL A 574 2.73 -23.43 -13.85
N ASN A 575 3.29 -24.30 -14.70
CA ASN A 575 4.65 -24.81 -14.55
C ASN A 575 5.70 -23.70 -14.59
N ARG A 576 5.49 -22.63 -15.37
CA ARG A 576 6.39 -21.49 -15.43
C ARG A 576 6.32 -20.64 -14.16
N CYS A 577 5.13 -20.45 -13.57
CA CYS A 577 4.99 -19.75 -12.29
C CYS A 577 5.72 -20.49 -11.15
N LEU A 578 5.68 -21.83 -11.17
CA LEU A 578 6.26 -22.69 -10.12
C LEU A 578 7.76 -23.00 -10.30
N LYS A 579 8.45 -22.34 -11.24
CA LYS A 579 9.91 -22.49 -11.39
C LYS A 579 10.62 -22.05 -10.12
N ARG A 580 11.62 -22.84 -9.68
CA ARG A 580 12.39 -22.53 -8.47
C ARG A 580 13.11 -21.19 -8.58
N GLU A 581 13.80 -20.94 -9.70
CA GLU A 581 14.55 -19.70 -9.91
C GLU A 581 13.61 -18.54 -10.29
N PRO A 582 13.65 -17.38 -9.60
CA PRO A 582 12.78 -16.24 -9.90
C PRO A 582 12.89 -15.74 -11.34
N LYS A 583 14.11 -15.72 -11.90
CA LYS A 583 14.38 -15.32 -13.30
C LYS A 583 13.75 -16.23 -14.36
N ALA A 584 13.37 -17.45 -13.99
CA ALA A 584 12.74 -18.41 -14.90
C ALA A 584 11.19 -18.31 -14.90
N ARG A 585 10.61 -17.49 -14.03
CA ARG A 585 9.17 -17.25 -13.93
C ARG A 585 8.73 -16.17 -14.92
N TYR A 586 7.44 -15.82 -14.88
CA TYR A 586 6.99 -14.53 -15.40
C TYR A 586 7.63 -13.41 -14.57
N GLN A 587 8.15 -12.38 -15.23
CA GLN A 587 8.87 -11.29 -14.60
C GLN A 587 7.93 -10.19 -14.08
N SER A 588 6.63 -10.25 -14.41
CA SER A 588 5.61 -9.36 -13.85
C SER A 588 4.23 -10.02 -13.87
N MET A 589 3.30 -9.48 -13.07
CA MET A 589 1.89 -9.89 -13.11
C MET A 589 1.24 -9.62 -14.47
N LEU A 590 1.67 -8.57 -15.19
CA LEU A 590 1.18 -8.26 -16.53
C LEU A 590 1.58 -9.34 -17.56
N GLU A 591 2.80 -9.88 -17.43
CA GLU A 591 3.26 -10.98 -18.29
C GLU A 591 2.45 -12.26 -18.01
N LEU A 592 2.17 -12.54 -16.74
CA LEU A 592 1.31 -13.66 -16.33
C LEU A 592 -0.13 -13.49 -16.84
N GLU A 593 -0.73 -12.31 -16.66
CA GLU A 593 -2.07 -11.99 -17.16
C GLU A 593 -2.16 -12.17 -18.68
N SER A 594 -1.17 -11.64 -19.43
CA SER A 594 -1.11 -11.81 -20.89
C SER A 594 -1.01 -13.28 -21.29
N ALA A 595 -0.21 -14.08 -20.57
CA ALA A 595 -0.09 -15.50 -20.85
C ALA A 595 -1.40 -16.27 -20.56
N LEU A 596 -2.10 -15.93 -19.47
CA LEU A 596 -3.41 -16.50 -19.15
C LEU A 596 -4.47 -16.10 -20.17
N ALA A 597 -4.46 -14.85 -20.64
CA ALA A 597 -5.35 -14.38 -21.69
C ALA A 597 -5.11 -15.11 -23.01
N ALA A 598 -3.86 -15.40 -23.36
CA ALA A 598 -3.49 -16.13 -24.58
C ALA A 598 -3.95 -17.60 -24.62
N VAL A 599 -4.10 -18.24 -23.44
CA VAL A 599 -4.71 -19.57 -23.34
C VAL A 599 -6.20 -19.54 -23.76
N GLY A 600 -6.87 -18.40 -23.56
CA GLY A 600 -8.30 -18.25 -23.75
C GLY A 600 -9.12 -18.85 -22.60
N THR A 601 -10.33 -18.37 -22.39
CA THR A 601 -11.27 -19.01 -21.46
C THR A 601 -12.11 -20.01 -22.26
N PRO A 602 -12.12 -21.30 -21.93
CA PRO A 602 -13.12 -22.22 -22.47
C PRO A 602 -14.51 -21.63 -22.22
N ARG A 603 -15.39 -21.68 -23.22
CA ARG A 603 -16.80 -21.27 -23.04
C ARG A 603 -17.36 -22.10 -21.88
N GLU A 604 -18.18 -21.51 -21.00
CA GLU A 604 -18.89 -22.23 -19.93
C GLU A 604 -19.92 -23.20 -20.53
N GLU A 605 -19.47 -24.22 -21.25
CA GLU A 605 -20.28 -25.38 -21.56
C GLU A 605 -20.38 -26.17 -20.26
N ARG A 606 -21.62 -26.51 -19.88
CA ARG A 606 -21.90 -27.35 -18.71
C ARG A 606 -21.17 -28.69 -18.89
N TRP A 607 -19.96 -28.78 -18.37
CA TRP A 607 -19.26 -30.05 -18.24
C TRP A 607 -20.04 -30.91 -17.25
N ALA A 608 -20.83 -31.83 -17.78
CA ALA A 608 -21.46 -32.86 -16.96
C ALA A 608 -20.36 -33.81 -16.49
N PRO A 609 -20.09 -33.92 -15.18
CA PRO A 609 -19.04 -34.78 -14.67
C PRO A 609 -19.32 -36.25 -15.07
N ARG A 610 -18.26 -37.05 -15.29
CA ARG A 610 -18.38 -38.44 -15.79
C ARG A 610 -19.24 -39.37 -14.92
N TRP A 611 -19.50 -39.02 -13.65
CA TRP A 611 -20.46 -39.73 -12.79
C TRP A 611 -21.93 -39.54 -13.21
N ALA A 612 -22.25 -38.46 -13.93
CA ALA A 612 -23.58 -38.24 -14.50
C ALA A 612 -23.84 -39.14 -15.72
N MET A 613 -22.78 -39.61 -16.42
CA MET A 613 -22.94 -40.58 -17.51
C MET A 613 -23.04 -42.03 -17.03
N THR A 614 -22.53 -42.36 -15.83
CA THR A 614 -22.77 -43.69 -15.22
C THR A 614 -24.13 -43.79 -14.55
N ALA A 615 -24.75 -42.67 -14.16
CA ALA A 615 -26.15 -42.64 -13.73
C ALA A 615 -27.14 -42.85 -14.88
N GLY A 616 -26.79 -42.43 -16.11
CA GLY A 616 -27.62 -42.64 -17.30
C GLY A 616 -27.65 -44.10 -17.78
N ALA A 617 -26.52 -44.83 -17.70
CA ALA A 617 -26.48 -46.25 -18.07
C ALA A 617 -27.17 -47.14 -17.03
N GLY A 618 -27.08 -46.81 -15.74
CA GLY A 618 -27.79 -47.51 -14.67
C GLY A 618 -29.30 -47.26 -14.68
N ALA A 619 -29.74 -46.03 -15.00
CA ALA A 619 -31.16 -45.68 -15.07
C ALA A 619 -31.88 -46.32 -16.27
N VAL A 620 -31.20 -46.58 -17.39
CA VAL A 620 -31.80 -47.29 -18.54
C VAL A 620 -31.97 -48.79 -18.25
N VAL A 621 -31.07 -49.41 -17.48
CA VAL A 621 -31.21 -50.82 -17.06
C VAL A 621 -32.27 -50.98 -15.95
N LEU A 622 -32.38 -50.03 -15.02
CA LEU A 622 -33.46 -50.02 -14.00
C LEU A 622 -34.83 -49.66 -14.58
N ALA A 623 -34.92 -48.77 -15.57
CA ALA A 623 -36.19 -48.44 -16.22
C ALA A 623 -36.71 -49.61 -17.08
N ALA A 624 -35.83 -50.39 -17.72
CA ALA A 624 -36.22 -51.61 -18.44
C ALA A 624 -36.72 -52.73 -17.49
N ALA A 625 -36.11 -52.86 -16.31
CA ALA A 625 -36.54 -53.81 -15.28
C ALA A 625 -37.88 -53.41 -14.62
N LEU A 626 -38.10 -52.11 -14.38
CA LEU A 626 -39.33 -51.59 -13.77
C LEU A 626 -40.51 -51.54 -14.76
N PHE A 627 -40.28 -51.33 -16.06
CA PHE A 627 -41.32 -51.40 -17.08
C PHE A 627 -41.77 -52.84 -17.36
N GLY A 628 -40.84 -53.81 -17.28
CA GLY A 628 -41.16 -55.23 -17.31
C GLY A 628 -42.03 -55.68 -16.13
N TRP A 629 -41.78 -55.15 -14.93
CA TRP A 629 -42.58 -55.44 -13.73
C TRP A 629 -43.95 -54.76 -13.69
N TRP A 630 -44.16 -53.66 -14.40
CA TRP A 630 -45.44 -52.94 -14.40
C TRP A 630 -46.48 -53.48 -15.40
N SER A 631 -46.08 -54.34 -16.33
CA SER A 631 -46.94 -54.87 -17.40
C SER A 631 -47.64 -56.20 -17.07
N GLN A 632 -47.49 -56.73 -15.86
CA GLN A 632 -48.25 -57.89 -15.41
C GLN A 632 -49.01 -57.55 -14.12
N GLY A 633 -50.34 -57.44 -14.26
CA GLY A 633 -51.26 -57.10 -13.17
C GLY A 633 -51.40 -58.20 -12.10
N PRO A 634 -52.05 -57.89 -10.97
CA PRO A 634 -52.03 -58.76 -9.79
C PRO A 634 -53.07 -59.88 -9.91
N ALA A 635 -52.65 -61.11 -9.60
CA ALA A 635 -53.54 -62.23 -9.32
C ALA A 635 -53.37 -62.71 -7.88
N SER A 636 -54.51 -63.06 -7.30
CA SER A 636 -54.84 -63.36 -5.91
C SER A 636 -54.07 -64.53 -5.26
N ALA A 637 -53.97 -64.50 -3.92
CA ALA A 637 -53.60 -65.62 -3.02
C ALA A 637 -54.53 -66.86 -3.21
N PRO A 638 -54.28 -68.08 -2.64
CA PRO A 638 -53.38 -68.44 -1.51
C PRO A 638 -52.64 -69.83 -1.61
N ALA A 639 -51.98 -70.22 -0.50
CA ALA A 639 -51.91 -71.59 0.09
C ALA A 639 -50.61 -72.44 0.02
N THR A 640 -50.21 -72.87 1.23
CA THR A 640 -49.59 -74.15 1.66
C THR A 640 -48.17 -74.56 1.21
N ALA A 641 -47.34 -74.87 2.22
CA ALA A 641 -46.05 -75.56 2.17
C ALA A 641 -46.18 -77.02 1.63
N PRO A 642 -45.10 -77.78 1.27
CA PRO A 642 -44.05 -78.20 2.21
C PRO A 642 -42.61 -78.44 1.64
N ALA A 643 -41.68 -78.62 2.60
CA ALA A 643 -40.51 -79.53 2.64
C ALA A 643 -39.35 -79.53 1.61
N ALA A 644 -38.13 -79.65 2.18
CA ALA A 644 -36.81 -79.81 1.56
C ALA A 644 -36.62 -81.14 0.79
N PRO A 645 -35.47 -81.38 0.12
CA PRO A 645 -34.35 -82.01 0.84
C PRO A 645 -32.93 -81.56 0.42
N ALA A 646 -31.97 -82.14 1.13
CA ALA A 646 -30.53 -81.90 1.17
C ALA A 646 -29.69 -82.69 0.13
N ALA A 647 -28.36 -82.49 0.24
CA ALA A 647 -27.22 -83.23 -0.36
C ALA A 647 -26.74 -82.68 -1.72
N THR A 648 -25.44 -82.65 -2.07
CA THR A 648 -24.30 -83.48 -1.66
C THR A 648 -22.95 -82.78 -1.97
N VAL A 649 -21.88 -83.23 -1.31
CA VAL A 649 -20.45 -82.86 -1.41
C VAL A 649 -19.74 -83.68 -2.52
N GLU A 650 -18.47 -83.30 -2.83
CA GLU A 650 -17.36 -84.00 -3.53
C GLU A 650 -17.00 -83.52 -4.95
N ALA A 651 -15.75 -83.40 -5.42
CA ALA A 651 -14.40 -83.72 -4.88
C ALA A 651 -13.30 -82.92 -5.64
N ALA A 652 -12.07 -82.92 -5.09
CA ALA A 652 -10.80 -82.55 -5.74
C ALA A 652 -10.26 -83.69 -6.65
N PRO A 653 -9.14 -83.51 -7.41
CA PRO A 653 -7.74 -83.57 -6.91
C PRO A 653 -6.83 -82.45 -7.50
N VAL A 654 -5.70 -81.96 -6.96
CA VAL A 654 -4.41 -82.45 -6.38
C VAL A 654 -3.31 -82.81 -7.41
N VAL A 655 -2.06 -82.45 -7.04
CA VAL A 655 -0.69 -82.78 -7.54
C VAL A 655 -0.05 -81.68 -8.40
N ALA A 656 1.18 -81.16 -8.21
CA ALA A 656 2.25 -81.09 -7.18
C ALA A 656 3.27 -80.02 -7.70
N ALA A 657 3.73 -79.02 -6.93
CA ALA A 657 4.84 -78.97 -5.96
C ALA A 657 6.27 -79.10 -6.55
N GLU A 658 7.11 -78.07 -6.33
CA GLU A 658 8.46 -78.25 -5.79
C GLU A 658 8.95 -76.98 -5.05
N GLU A 659 9.68 -77.24 -3.97
CA GLU A 659 10.07 -76.41 -2.81
C GLU A 659 11.41 -75.66 -3.07
N VAL A 660 11.91 -74.73 -2.24
CA VAL A 660 12.69 -75.05 -1.01
C VAL A 660 13.12 -73.74 -0.28
N ALA A 661 12.95 -73.77 1.04
CA ALA A 661 13.70 -73.16 2.16
C ALA A 661 13.71 -71.63 2.47
N ARG A 662 13.13 -71.32 3.64
CA ARG A 662 13.76 -70.57 4.76
C ARG A 662 13.78 -71.50 5.99
N PRO A 663 14.74 -71.40 6.93
CA PRO A 663 14.65 -70.49 8.10
C PRO A 663 16.06 -69.94 8.49
N ALA A 664 16.31 -69.09 9.51
CA ALA A 664 15.74 -68.99 10.84
C ALA A 664 16.10 -67.66 11.54
N ASP A 665 15.39 -67.43 12.65
CA ASP A 665 15.50 -66.37 13.66
C ASP A 665 16.88 -66.18 14.30
N GLY A 666 17.08 -64.97 14.85
CA GLY A 666 18.11 -64.67 15.84
C GLY A 666 17.81 -63.37 16.59
N GLN A 667 17.19 -63.47 17.77
CA GLN A 667 17.18 -62.43 18.81
C GLN A 667 18.48 -62.50 19.64
N ALA A 668 19.04 -61.33 20.03
CA ALA A 668 19.74 -61.05 21.30
C ALA A 668 20.24 -59.57 21.26
N GLN A 669 19.70 -58.66 22.08
CA GLN A 669 20.19 -58.22 23.40
C GLN A 669 21.54 -57.47 23.45
N VAL A 670 21.44 -56.18 23.83
CA VAL A 670 22.21 -55.41 24.84
C VAL A 670 23.74 -55.32 24.73
N GLN A 671 24.29 -54.10 24.58
CA GLN A 671 25.27 -53.54 25.53
C GLN A 671 25.57 -52.04 25.37
N ILE A 672 25.72 -51.43 26.56
CA ILE A 672 26.20 -50.10 26.92
C ILE A 672 27.74 -50.09 26.76
N GLU A 673 28.36 -48.99 26.31
CA GLU A 673 29.40 -48.27 27.08
C GLU A 673 30.04 -47.08 26.33
N ALA A 674 30.29 -46.07 27.16
CA ALA A 674 31.12 -44.88 26.99
C ALA A 674 32.51 -45.17 26.39
N ILE A 675 33.15 -44.13 25.84
CA ILE A 675 34.43 -43.60 26.35
C ILE A 675 34.74 -42.24 25.69
N ASN A 676 35.10 -41.29 26.56
CA ASN A 676 35.72 -39.99 26.30
C ASN A 676 36.90 -40.06 25.32
N VAL A 677 37.11 -39.01 24.51
CA VAL A 677 38.45 -38.42 24.35
C VAL A 677 38.36 -36.89 24.33
N LEU A 678 39.23 -36.33 25.16
CA LEU A 678 39.52 -34.94 25.47
C LEU A 678 40.21 -34.17 24.33
N GLY A 679 40.15 -32.84 24.43
CA GLY A 679 41.18 -31.92 23.94
C GLY A 679 40.82 -31.21 22.62
N GLY A 680 40.89 -29.89 22.49
CA GLY A 680 41.36 -28.86 23.38
C GLY A 680 41.31 -27.55 22.60
N SER A 681 40.69 -26.54 23.20
CA SER A 681 40.82 -25.14 22.84
C SER A 681 42.21 -24.64 23.22
N GLU A 682 42.90 -23.91 22.34
CA GLU A 682 43.86 -22.88 22.75
C GLU A 682 43.45 -21.51 22.19
N PRO A 683 43.47 -20.46 23.03
CA PRO A 683 43.53 -19.06 22.62
C PRO A 683 44.96 -18.50 22.78
N GLY A 684 45.33 -17.48 22.01
CA GLY A 684 46.47 -16.63 22.40
C GLY A 684 47.21 -15.88 21.30
N GLN A 685 46.88 -14.59 21.19
CA GLN A 685 47.70 -13.43 20.81
C GLN A 685 49.17 -13.64 20.36
N ARG A 686 49.51 -13.01 19.24
CA ARG A 686 50.54 -11.96 19.15
C ARG A 686 50.11 -10.85 18.20
#